data_AF-A0A7X9B697-F1
#
_entry.id   AF-A0A7X9B697-F1
#
_cell.length_a   1.000
_cell.length_b   1.000
_cell.length_c   1.000
_cell.angle_alpha   90.00
_cell.angle_beta   90.00
_cell.angle_gamma   90.00
#
_symmetry.space_group_name_H-M   'P 1'
#
loop_
_entity.id
_entity.type
_entity.pdbx_description
1 polymer ?
#
loop_
_entity_poly.entity_id
_entity_poly.type
_entity_poly.pdbx_seq_one_letter_code
_entity_poly.pdbx_strand_id
1 'polypeptide(L)'
;LSDMGYNGLALTPEYGARNRFVTVITDMAIAPDPLIPPGTICDKCMLCRKHCPSLALSKELDGEKVLRVGDYEYRFANKNLWRCAWGEHFDLDLDLEIPEKVTEAVIVENVKKHGVRAGEMGQCLKFCVPRTVRSFDKSYSKTPMRRYPIQWDETIEARAVTDKLINDCYKKDIEYVVVQSAASLKKLGIDIAEMLPGAESAITLVRSVPPTLGAACDDAARAAFCSGADYHIDSVAYDLTRNIESYGFRSLMTIASSASHYDPMGLAPVNRQIGDKLFGSETGKAWRFNTVFTRKKFPERPFSASVSASHACLPTAYRRGADLTGLLKDYAKEVGADLVGVASAERIATIAEQLRPRYDGLISLKAVDKAHPFRGWDPQITEVPLKVLTAADYVPNAKSVLVIGLRYHKKVVEFATKPPAEAVGPYAFQSYVTRWQGGLMASKIVQKLRQLGYQAAMTADLMGLGSAIASPRGYIEDQFCNRFAAVAAGLGVISRAGRVVTRDFGIRQRFIAIVTDAVLTPDALQAAKAELCKSCGDLCANACPTDAFGSEVLRFQCEGQTYEYLRIDNKRCDWSKRYALVGDSGFKFLGSVLDEAPEGEIDAEKLAAALKKHDPIKKYRPVACEPCVLVCPYARAQE
;
A
#
# COMPACT_ATOMS: atom_id res chain seq x y z
N LEU A 1 20.31 -9.38 17.61
CA LEU A 1 20.03 -9.82 16.22
C LEU A 1 21.15 -9.55 15.22
N SER A 2 21.90 -8.44 15.30
CA SER A 2 22.89 -8.08 14.26
C SER A 2 24.17 -7.47 14.81
N ASP A 3 25.26 -7.61 14.05
CA ASP A 3 26.50 -6.81 14.11
C ASP A 3 26.38 -5.61 13.14
N MET A 4 27.35 -4.69 13.11
CA MET A 4 27.40 -3.56 12.19
C MET A 4 28.49 -3.74 11.12
N GLY A 5 28.11 -3.61 9.85
CA GLY A 5 29.04 -3.59 8.74
C GLY A 5 29.80 -2.26 8.63
N TYR A 6 31.00 -2.28 8.06
CA TYR A 6 31.76 -1.04 7.76
C TYR A 6 30.95 0.00 6.96
N ASN A 7 30.02 -0.47 6.11
CA ASN A 7 29.12 0.35 5.30
C ASN A 7 27.99 1.04 6.10
N GLY A 8 27.83 0.72 7.38
CA GLY A 8 26.78 1.21 8.27
C GLY A 8 25.47 0.40 8.22
N LEU A 9 25.42 -0.75 7.54
CA LEU A 9 24.26 -1.63 7.52
C LEU A 9 24.33 -2.66 8.65
N ALA A 10 23.18 -3.00 9.25
CA ALA A 10 23.05 -4.10 10.19
C ALA A 10 23.24 -5.45 9.47
N LEU A 11 24.06 -6.33 10.05
CA LEU A 11 24.40 -7.64 9.50
C LEU A 11 23.87 -8.75 10.41
N THR A 12 22.98 -9.61 9.92
CA THR A 12 22.60 -10.85 10.63
C THR A 12 23.50 -12.02 10.23
N PRO A 13 23.68 -13.03 11.08
CA PRO A 13 24.45 -14.23 10.73
C PRO A 13 23.91 -14.93 9.47
N GLU A 14 22.60 -15.00 9.31
CA GLU A 14 21.92 -15.79 8.28
C GLU A 14 21.86 -15.08 6.93
N TYR A 15 21.72 -13.74 6.93
CA TYR A 15 21.40 -12.97 5.72
C TYR A 15 22.36 -11.79 5.48
N GLY A 16 23.25 -11.46 6.42
CA GLY A 16 24.15 -10.32 6.31
C GLY A 16 23.40 -9.00 6.21
N ALA A 17 23.75 -8.17 5.23
CA ALA A 17 23.05 -6.92 5.01
C ALA A 17 21.64 -7.09 4.41
N ARG A 18 21.28 -8.29 3.94
CA ARG A 18 20.05 -8.57 3.17
C ARG A 18 18.82 -8.74 4.05
N ASN A 19 18.63 -7.80 4.97
CA ASN A 19 17.51 -7.75 5.89
C ASN A 19 16.81 -6.39 5.77
N ARG A 20 15.50 -6.41 6.01
CA ARG A 20 14.75 -5.20 6.37
C ARG A 20 14.11 -5.45 7.72
N PHE A 21 14.30 -4.50 8.62
CA PHE A 21 13.72 -4.54 9.95
C PHE A 21 12.50 -3.63 10.01
N VAL A 22 11.49 -4.07 10.75
CA VAL A 22 10.38 -3.25 11.22
C VAL A 22 10.40 -3.35 12.73
N THR A 23 10.18 -2.23 13.41
CA THR A 23 10.17 -2.18 14.87
C THR A 23 8.74 -2.18 15.38
N VAL A 24 8.45 -3.03 16.36
CA VAL A 24 7.25 -2.94 17.19
C VAL A 24 7.66 -2.30 18.50
N ILE A 25 7.12 -1.12 18.79
CA ILE A 25 7.36 -0.42 20.06
C ILE A 25 6.21 -0.77 20.99
N THR A 26 6.53 -1.27 22.18
CA THR A 26 5.56 -1.70 23.19
C THR A 26 6.04 -1.31 24.59
N ASP A 27 5.08 -1.06 25.48
CA ASP A 27 5.26 -0.91 26.92
C ASP A 27 5.27 -2.26 27.66
N MET A 28 5.02 -3.37 26.95
CA MET A 28 5.19 -4.70 27.48
C MET A 28 6.67 -4.95 27.80
N ALA A 29 6.97 -5.30 29.04
CA ALA A 29 8.32 -5.70 29.43
C ALA A 29 8.66 -7.03 28.76
N ILE A 30 9.66 -7.02 27.88
CA ILE A 30 10.17 -8.20 27.17
C ILE A 30 11.67 -8.31 27.45
N ALA A 31 12.14 -9.52 27.75
CA ALA A 31 13.56 -9.77 27.92
C ALA A 31 14.31 -9.47 26.61
N PRO A 32 15.37 -8.65 26.63
CA PRO A 32 16.13 -8.35 25.42
C PRO A 32 16.94 -9.57 24.96
N ASP A 33 17.00 -9.79 23.65
CA ASP A 33 17.95 -10.74 23.07
C ASP A 33 19.40 -10.29 23.34
N PRO A 34 20.36 -11.22 23.46
CA PRO A 34 21.75 -10.87 23.63
C PRO A 34 22.28 -10.05 22.44
N LEU A 35 23.15 -9.08 22.76
CA LEU A 35 23.87 -8.29 21.76
C LEU A 35 24.90 -9.16 21.05
N ILE A 36 25.07 -8.97 19.74
CA ILE A 36 26.13 -9.62 18.97
C ILE A 36 27.38 -8.74 19.07
N PRO A 37 28.53 -9.23 19.56
CA PRO A 37 29.74 -8.41 19.70
C PRO A 37 30.22 -7.82 18.35
N PRO A 38 30.82 -6.63 18.33
CA PRO A 38 31.31 -6.00 17.11
C PRO A 38 32.38 -6.86 16.43
N GLY A 39 32.30 -7.00 15.10
CA GLY A 39 33.27 -7.79 14.32
C GLY A 39 32.99 -9.29 14.30
N THR A 40 31.92 -9.76 14.96
CA THR A 40 31.48 -11.16 14.90
C THR A 40 31.09 -11.56 13.47
N ILE A 41 30.44 -10.67 12.72
CA ILE A 41 29.90 -10.96 11.39
C ILE A 41 30.65 -10.17 10.32
N CYS A 42 30.95 -8.89 10.57
CA CYS A 42 31.74 -8.09 9.65
C CYS A 42 33.22 -8.50 9.70
N ASP A 43 33.66 -9.28 8.71
CA ASP A 43 35.06 -9.70 8.55
C ASP A 43 35.99 -8.62 7.94
N LYS A 44 35.51 -7.37 7.86
CA LYS A 44 36.20 -6.23 7.25
C LYS A 44 36.81 -6.53 5.86
N CYS A 45 36.16 -7.38 5.05
CA CYS A 45 36.62 -7.71 3.70
C CYS A 45 36.63 -6.54 2.69
N MET A 46 36.00 -5.41 3.03
CA MET A 46 35.91 -4.18 2.23
C MET A 46 35.31 -4.31 0.82
N LEU A 47 34.60 -5.41 0.51
CA LEU A 47 33.89 -5.55 -0.76
C LEU A 47 32.83 -4.45 -0.97
N CYS A 48 32.14 -4.04 0.10
CA CYS A 48 31.19 -2.93 0.04
C CYS A 48 31.85 -1.62 -0.38
N ARG A 49 33.08 -1.35 0.09
CA ARG A 49 33.88 -0.17 -0.29
C ARG A 49 34.39 -0.28 -1.72
N LYS A 50 34.98 -1.42 -2.08
CA LYS A 50 35.56 -1.68 -3.41
C LYS A 50 34.53 -1.54 -4.54
N HIS A 51 33.27 -1.92 -4.29
CA HIS A 51 32.22 -1.96 -5.29
C HIS A 51 31.17 -0.85 -5.12
N CYS A 52 31.45 0.19 -4.33
CA CYS A 52 30.55 1.34 -4.21
C CYS A 52 30.71 2.27 -5.42
N PRO A 53 29.72 2.35 -6.33
CA PRO A 53 29.87 3.12 -7.57
C PRO A 53 29.95 4.62 -7.31
N SER A 54 29.24 5.11 -6.28
CA SER A 54 29.32 6.51 -5.86
C SER A 54 30.56 6.85 -5.04
N LEU A 55 31.42 5.87 -4.74
CA LEU A 55 32.61 6.02 -3.89
C LEU A 55 32.30 6.56 -2.48
N ALA A 56 31.05 6.45 -2.01
CA ALA A 56 30.61 6.98 -0.71
C ALA A 56 31.29 6.32 0.51
N LEU A 57 31.95 5.18 0.31
CA LEU A 57 32.69 4.47 1.36
C LEU A 57 34.21 4.68 1.27
N SER A 58 34.66 5.60 0.42
CA SER A 58 36.08 5.92 0.19
C SER A 58 36.38 7.40 -0.01
N LYS A 59 35.40 8.21 -0.47
CA LYS A 59 35.50 9.67 -0.61
C LYS A 59 34.59 10.34 0.41
N GLU A 60 34.96 11.55 0.81
CA GLU A 60 34.16 12.40 1.71
C GLU A 60 33.75 11.68 3.01
N LEU A 61 34.71 10.94 3.59
CA LEU A 61 34.55 10.32 4.90
C LEU A 61 34.96 11.29 5.99
N ASP A 62 34.13 11.43 7.01
CA ASP A 62 34.38 12.23 8.21
C ASP A 62 34.68 11.30 9.39
N GLY A 63 35.74 10.49 9.25
CA GLY A 63 36.12 9.46 10.22
C GLY A 63 35.11 8.32 10.34
N GLU A 64 34.85 7.89 11.59
CA GLU A 64 33.95 6.79 11.93
C GLU A 64 32.83 7.25 12.85
N LYS A 65 31.63 6.71 12.65
CA LYS A 65 30.55 6.77 13.64
C LYS A 65 30.77 5.66 14.68
N VAL A 66 30.56 6.00 15.94
CA VAL A 66 30.61 5.07 17.08
C VAL A 66 29.22 4.96 17.68
N LEU A 67 28.59 3.79 17.55
CA LEU A 67 27.34 3.44 18.21
C LEU A 67 27.65 2.63 19.48
N ARG A 68 27.26 3.14 20.64
CA ARG A 68 27.48 2.48 21.94
C ARG A 68 26.19 1.82 22.42
N VAL A 69 26.21 0.51 22.65
CA VAL A 69 25.05 -0.25 23.16
C VAL A 69 25.55 -1.25 24.19
N GLY A 70 25.12 -1.10 25.45
CA GLY A 70 25.69 -1.85 26.57
C GLY A 70 27.21 -1.66 26.63
N ASP A 71 27.95 -2.76 26.75
CA ASP A 71 29.42 -2.78 26.82
C ASP A 71 30.10 -2.75 25.43
N TYR A 72 29.34 -2.69 24.34
CA TYR A 72 29.86 -2.78 22.98
C TYR A 72 29.90 -1.44 22.26
N GLU A 73 31.00 -1.19 21.55
CA GLU A 73 31.15 -0.10 20.58
C GLU A 73 31.15 -0.64 19.13
N TYR A 74 30.15 -0.25 18.34
CA TYR A 74 30.07 -0.57 16.92
C TYR A 74 30.60 0.60 16.09
N ARG A 75 31.58 0.33 15.23
CA ARG A 75 32.29 1.35 14.42
C ARG A 75 32.11 1.14 12.92
N PHE A 76 31.69 2.18 12.23
CA PHE A 76 31.44 2.17 10.78
C PHE A 76 31.70 3.53 10.14
N ALA A 77 31.85 3.56 8.81
CA ALA A 77 32.25 4.78 8.09
C ALA A 77 31.24 5.92 8.26
N ASN A 78 31.74 7.11 8.61
CA ASN A 78 30.95 8.35 8.59
C ASN A 78 30.97 8.93 7.17
N LYS A 79 30.07 8.45 6.32
CA LYS A 79 29.99 8.84 4.90
C LYS A 79 29.16 10.09 4.67
N ASN A 80 29.54 10.90 3.67
CA ASN A 80 28.66 11.91 3.09
C ASN A 80 27.40 11.23 2.49
N LEU A 81 26.24 11.50 3.09
CA LEU A 81 24.97 10.92 2.67
C LEU A 81 24.49 11.46 1.32
N TRP A 82 24.85 12.69 0.92
CA TRP A 82 24.52 13.21 -0.42
C TRP A 82 25.23 12.41 -1.52
N ARG A 83 26.50 12.09 -1.33
CA ARG A 83 27.25 11.19 -2.24
C ARG A 83 26.66 9.78 -2.25
N CYS A 84 26.31 9.23 -1.08
CA CYS A 84 25.69 7.90 -0.99
C CYS A 84 24.33 7.85 -1.72
N ALA A 85 23.57 8.94 -1.64
CA ALA A 85 22.22 9.07 -2.17
C ALA A 85 22.14 9.33 -3.67
N TRP A 86 23.27 9.66 -4.34
CA TRP A 86 23.35 10.01 -5.77
C TRP A 86 22.47 9.12 -6.66
N GLY A 87 22.78 7.81 -6.71
CA GLY A 87 22.00 6.86 -7.51
C GLY A 87 20.77 6.32 -6.79
N GLU A 88 20.86 6.01 -5.50
CA GLU A 88 19.79 5.26 -4.79
C GLU A 88 18.56 6.11 -4.42
N HIS A 89 18.73 7.41 -4.14
CA HIS A 89 17.63 8.27 -3.68
C HIS A 89 17.25 9.34 -4.69
N PHE A 90 18.20 9.78 -5.52
CA PHE A 90 17.98 10.82 -6.53
C PHE A 90 17.99 10.27 -7.96
N ASP A 91 18.18 8.95 -8.11
CA ASP A 91 18.11 8.25 -9.39
C ASP A 91 19.05 8.84 -10.45
N LEU A 92 20.12 9.52 -10.05
CA LEU A 92 21.14 10.03 -10.96
C LEU A 92 21.97 8.88 -11.51
N ASP A 93 22.33 8.99 -12.79
CA ASP A 93 23.16 8.02 -13.46
C ASP A 93 24.55 7.93 -12.79
N LEU A 94 24.97 6.71 -12.47
CA LEU A 94 26.28 6.42 -11.85
C LEU A 94 27.42 6.40 -12.87
N ASP A 95 27.12 6.40 -14.17
CA ASP A 95 28.10 6.57 -15.23
C ASP A 95 28.51 8.05 -15.42
N LEU A 96 27.81 8.99 -14.77
CA LEU A 96 28.19 10.40 -14.74
C LEU A 96 29.44 10.61 -13.89
N GLU A 97 30.24 11.61 -14.26
CA GLU A 97 31.34 12.08 -13.42
C GLU A 97 30.78 12.66 -12.11
N ILE A 98 31.01 11.96 -11.00
CA ILE A 98 30.55 12.40 -9.67
C ILE A 98 31.58 13.40 -9.13
N PRO A 99 31.19 14.68 -8.88
CA PRO A 99 32.10 15.72 -8.41
C PRO A 99 32.82 15.32 -7.11
N GLU A 100 33.99 15.91 -6.84
CA GLU A 100 34.78 15.59 -5.63
C GLU A 100 34.00 15.83 -4.33
N LYS A 101 33.19 16.89 -4.28
CA LYS A 101 32.31 17.20 -3.16
C LYS A 101 30.84 17.19 -3.59
N VAL A 102 30.04 16.33 -2.98
CA VAL A 102 28.60 16.22 -3.31
C VAL A 102 27.77 16.92 -2.24
N THR A 103 27.01 17.93 -2.65
CA THR A 103 26.06 18.67 -1.80
C THR A 103 24.65 18.60 -2.38
N GLU A 104 23.66 19.10 -1.66
CA GLU A 104 22.30 19.24 -2.17
C GLU A 104 22.23 20.04 -3.48
N ALA A 105 22.94 21.17 -3.55
CA ALA A 105 22.97 22.01 -4.76
C ALA A 105 23.51 21.24 -5.98
N VAL A 106 24.56 20.43 -5.78
CA VAL A 106 25.14 19.58 -6.83
C VAL A 106 24.11 18.56 -7.32
N ILE A 107 23.36 17.92 -6.42
CA ILE A 107 22.30 16.97 -6.80
C ILE A 107 21.23 17.68 -7.62
N VAL A 108 20.71 18.82 -7.15
CA VAL A 108 19.65 19.57 -7.83
C VAL A 108 20.09 20.00 -9.24
N GLU A 109 21.31 20.49 -9.39
CA GLU A 109 21.86 20.89 -10.68
C GLU A 109 21.99 19.69 -11.64
N ASN A 110 22.54 18.57 -11.15
CA ASN A 110 22.72 17.37 -11.97
C ASN A 110 21.39 16.76 -12.40
N VAL A 111 20.37 16.72 -11.54
CA VAL A 111 19.04 16.21 -11.94
C VAL A 111 18.39 17.15 -12.97
N LYS A 112 18.56 18.47 -12.83
CA LYS A 112 18.08 19.42 -13.84
C LYS A 112 18.73 19.17 -15.20
N LYS A 113 20.05 18.96 -15.21
CA LYS A 113 20.87 18.80 -16.42
C LYS A 113 20.70 17.43 -17.09
N HIS A 114 20.67 16.36 -16.30
CA HIS A 114 20.75 14.98 -16.79
C HIS A 114 19.46 14.17 -16.62
N GLY A 115 18.49 14.68 -15.85
CA GLY A 115 17.28 13.94 -15.52
C GLY A 115 17.54 12.82 -14.50
N VAL A 116 16.69 11.79 -14.53
CA VAL A 116 16.79 10.61 -13.68
C VAL A 116 16.87 9.36 -14.56
N ARG A 117 17.68 8.37 -14.15
CA ARG A 117 17.83 7.05 -14.79
C ARG A 117 17.06 5.96 -14.04
N ALA A 118 17.02 6.06 -12.71
CA ALA A 118 16.41 5.13 -11.77
C ALA A 118 16.96 3.69 -11.79
N GLY A 119 16.50 2.87 -10.84
CA GLY A 119 16.79 1.43 -10.81
C GLY A 119 18.11 1.03 -10.15
N GLU A 120 18.80 1.94 -9.46
CA GLU A 120 20.02 1.58 -8.74
C GLU A 120 19.73 0.77 -7.48
N MET A 121 20.48 -0.31 -7.30
CA MET A 121 20.45 -1.13 -6.11
C MET A 121 21.73 -0.89 -5.30
N GLY A 122 21.60 -0.52 -4.02
CA GLY A 122 22.76 -0.31 -3.15
C GLY A 122 23.75 -1.48 -3.19
N GLN A 123 24.92 -1.29 -3.81
CA GLN A 123 25.93 -2.36 -3.95
C GLN A 123 26.45 -2.86 -2.58
N CYS A 124 26.38 -2.00 -1.56
CA CYS A 124 26.66 -2.37 -0.18
C CYS A 124 25.74 -3.49 0.33
N LEU A 125 24.48 -3.56 -0.11
CA LEU A 125 23.54 -4.65 0.18
C LEU A 125 23.92 -5.94 -0.57
N LYS A 126 24.33 -5.80 -1.84
CA LYS A 126 24.63 -6.92 -2.73
C LYS A 126 25.92 -7.65 -2.35
N PHE A 127 26.98 -6.89 -2.06
CA PHE A 127 28.33 -7.41 -1.79
C PHE A 127 28.61 -7.72 -0.31
N CYS A 128 27.81 -7.21 0.63
CA CYS A 128 28.03 -7.46 2.06
C CYS A 128 27.34 -8.77 2.50
N VAL A 129 28.02 -9.88 2.22
CA VAL A 129 27.61 -11.25 2.62
C VAL A 129 28.59 -11.77 3.70
N PRO A 130 28.10 -12.31 4.83
CA PRO A 130 28.97 -12.78 5.92
C PRO A 130 29.90 -13.90 5.49
N ARG A 131 31.13 -13.92 6.01
CA ARG A 131 32.18 -14.89 5.61
C ARG A 131 31.72 -16.35 5.70
N THR A 132 30.98 -16.70 6.75
CA THR A 132 30.49 -18.06 7.03
C THR A 132 29.55 -18.60 5.96
N VAL A 133 28.73 -17.73 5.36
CA VAL A 133 27.74 -18.10 4.33
C VAL A 133 28.08 -17.51 2.95
N ARG A 134 29.24 -16.87 2.78
CA ARG A 134 29.68 -16.27 1.53
C ARG A 134 30.29 -17.32 0.61
N SER A 135 29.89 -17.33 -0.65
CA SER A 135 30.55 -18.08 -1.74
C SER A 135 30.73 -17.21 -2.97
N PHE A 136 31.64 -17.63 -3.84
CA PHE A 136 31.88 -16.98 -5.14
C PHE A 136 31.71 -18.03 -6.23
N ASP A 137 30.81 -17.77 -7.16
CA ASP A 137 30.66 -18.52 -8.40
C ASP A 137 30.60 -17.47 -9.52
N LYS A 138 31.73 -17.27 -10.20
CA LYS A 138 31.84 -16.26 -11.24
C LYS A 138 31.12 -16.65 -12.53
N SER A 139 30.83 -17.94 -12.73
CA SER A 139 30.00 -18.37 -13.87
C SER A 139 28.53 -18.02 -13.66
N TYR A 140 28.09 -17.87 -12.41
CA TYR A 140 26.72 -17.49 -12.08
C TYR A 140 26.57 -15.99 -11.77
N SER A 141 27.44 -15.40 -10.95
CA SER A 141 27.32 -14.01 -10.52
C SER A 141 28.66 -13.32 -10.37
N LYS A 142 28.72 -12.05 -10.80
CA LYS A 142 29.84 -11.13 -10.52
C LYS A 142 29.93 -10.76 -9.03
N THR A 143 28.90 -11.06 -8.23
CA THR A 143 28.80 -10.67 -6.83
C THR A 143 28.83 -11.89 -5.90
N PRO A 144 29.23 -11.73 -4.62
CA PRO A 144 29.20 -12.83 -3.67
C PRO A 144 27.78 -13.40 -3.51
N MET A 145 27.70 -14.72 -3.50
CA MET A 145 26.47 -15.44 -3.23
C MET A 145 26.37 -15.80 -1.76
N ARG A 146 25.13 -15.98 -1.31
CA ARG A 146 24.82 -16.62 -0.03
C ARG A 146 24.67 -18.12 -0.25
N ARG A 147 25.31 -18.91 0.60
CA ARG A 147 25.08 -20.35 0.76
C ARG A 147 23.83 -20.56 1.60
N TYR A 148 22.97 -21.49 1.20
CA TYR A 148 21.84 -21.88 2.04
C TYR A 148 22.32 -22.85 3.14
N PRO A 149 21.73 -22.78 4.34
CA PRO A 149 22.10 -23.66 5.44
C PRO A 149 21.72 -25.13 5.21
N ILE A 150 20.76 -25.37 4.31
CA ILE A 150 20.25 -26.70 3.95
C ILE A 150 20.50 -26.93 2.47
N GLN A 151 20.80 -28.18 2.11
CA GLN A 151 20.76 -28.69 0.75
C GLN A 151 19.87 -29.93 0.76
N TRP A 152 18.65 -29.79 0.26
CA TRP A 152 17.68 -30.87 0.23
C TRP A 152 17.93 -31.80 -0.95
N ASP A 153 17.90 -33.12 -0.71
CA ASP A 153 18.07 -34.12 -1.77
C ASP A 153 16.73 -34.43 -2.43
N GLU A 154 16.55 -33.96 -3.67
CA GLU A 154 15.32 -34.18 -4.44
C GLU A 154 15.15 -35.65 -4.86
N THR A 155 16.21 -36.46 -4.89
CA THR A 155 16.15 -37.85 -5.38
C THR A 155 15.39 -38.78 -4.45
N ILE A 156 15.30 -38.40 -3.17
CA ILE A 156 14.58 -39.14 -2.12
C ILE A 156 13.43 -38.31 -1.52
N GLU A 157 13.06 -37.18 -2.14
CA GLU A 157 12.02 -36.30 -1.65
C GLU A 157 10.63 -36.95 -1.70
N ALA A 158 9.92 -36.92 -0.57
CA ALA A 158 8.50 -37.25 -0.56
C ALA A 158 7.67 -36.16 -1.25
N ARG A 159 6.73 -36.57 -2.12
CA ARG A 159 5.77 -35.68 -2.81
C ARG A 159 5.09 -34.65 -1.87
N ALA A 160 4.87 -35.02 -0.61
CA ALA A 160 4.26 -34.18 0.42
C ALA A 160 4.97 -32.83 0.62
N VAL A 161 6.28 -32.72 0.36
CA VAL A 161 7.03 -31.45 0.46
C VAL A 161 6.52 -30.45 -0.58
N THR A 162 6.46 -30.88 -1.83
CA THR A 162 5.95 -30.07 -2.94
C THR A 162 4.45 -29.79 -2.79
N ASP A 163 3.65 -30.79 -2.42
CA ASP A 163 2.21 -30.61 -2.19
C ASP A 163 1.94 -29.62 -1.05
N LYS A 164 2.75 -29.59 0.01
CA LYS A 164 2.63 -28.60 1.09
C LYS A 164 2.87 -27.17 0.59
N LEU A 165 3.93 -26.95 -0.18
CA LEU A 165 4.25 -25.62 -0.75
C LEU A 165 3.12 -25.09 -1.63
N ILE A 166 2.51 -25.97 -2.43
CA ILE A 166 1.37 -25.63 -3.29
C ILE A 166 0.08 -25.41 -2.48
N ASN A 167 -0.20 -26.29 -1.50
CA ASN A 167 -1.39 -26.18 -0.65
C ASN A 167 -1.39 -24.93 0.21
N ASP A 168 -0.22 -24.46 0.66
CA ASP A 168 -0.10 -23.22 1.41
C ASP A 168 -0.45 -21.99 0.56
N CYS A 169 -0.31 -22.05 -0.78
CA CYS A 169 -0.82 -21.01 -1.67
C CYS A 169 -2.36 -21.03 -1.73
N TYR A 170 -2.99 -22.19 -1.84
CA TYR A 170 -4.46 -22.32 -1.85
C TYR A 170 -5.10 -21.87 -0.52
N LYS A 171 -4.48 -22.21 0.63
CA LYS A 171 -4.92 -21.72 1.94
C LYS A 171 -4.85 -20.20 2.08
N LYS A 172 -4.06 -19.54 1.25
CA LYS A 172 -3.94 -18.09 1.17
C LYS A 172 -4.73 -17.55 -0.03
N ASP A 173 -5.89 -18.10 -0.35
CA ASP A 173 -6.84 -17.60 -1.35
C ASP A 173 -6.30 -17.41 -2.79
N ILE A 174 -5.24 -18.13 -3.18
CA ILE A 174 -4.87 -18.27 -4.60
C ILE A 174 -5.82 -19.27 -5.25
N GLU A 175 -6.42 -18.91 -6.40
CA GLU A 175 -7.41 -19.77 -7.07
C GLU A 175 -6.75 -20.88 -7.88
N TYR A 176 -5.68 -20.56 -8.61
CA TYR A 176 -4.94 -21.54 -9.41
C TYR A 176 -3.45 -21.41 -9.17
N VAL A 177 -2.79 -22.57 -9.05
CA VAL A 177 -1.33 -22.69 -9.00
C VAL A 177 -0.90 -23.54 -10.19
N VAL A 178 -0.35 -22.87 -11.19
CA VAL A 178 0.07 -23.46 -12.46
C VAL A 178 1.57 -23.70 -12.39
N VAL A 179 2.02 -24.90 -12.77
CA VAL A 179 3.44 -25.27 -12.76
C VAL A 179 3.83 -25.70 -14.15
N GLN A 180 4.88 -25.07 -14.69
CA GLN A 180 5.46 -25.43 -15.98
C GLN A 180 6.96 -25.70 -15.80
N SER A 181 7.46 -26.75 -16.43
CA SER A 181 8.90 -27.02 -16.45
C SER A 181 9.64 -26.05 -17.39
N ALA A 182 10.94 -25.88 -17.16
CA ALA A 182 11.81 -25.14 -18.07
C ALA A 182 11.74 -25.70 -19.50
N ALA A 183 11.68 -27.03 -19.65
CA ALA A 183 11.61 -27.70 -20.95
C ALA A 183 10.30 -27.38 -21.70
N SER A 184 9.16 -27.39 -21.00
CA SER A 184 7.86 -27.05 -21.59
C SER A 184 7.78 -25.58 -21.98
N LEU A 185 8.30 -24.66 -21.16
CA LEU A 185 8.34 -23.24 -21.50
C LEU A 185 9.27 -22.95 -22.69
N LYS A 186 10.42 -23.65 -22.77
CA LYS A 186 11.34 -23.52 -23.91
C LYS A 186 10.68 -23.92 -25.23
N LYS A 187 9.84 -24.95 -25.25
CA LYS A 187 9.03 -25.33 -26.43
C LYS A 187 8.04 -24.23 -26.85
N LEU A 188 7.64 -23.35 -25.91
CA LEU A 188 6.79 -22.19 -26.17
C LEU A 188 7.59 -20.91 -26.53
N GLY A 189 8.92 -21.02 -26.65
CA GLY A 189 9.82 -19.92 -26.94
C GLY A 189 10.18 -19.06 -25.73
N ILE A 190 9.97 -19.56 -24.51
CA ILE A 190 10.25 -18.83 -23.26
C ILE A 190 11.40 -19.53 -22.53
N ASP A 191 12.54 -18.84 -22.37
CA ASP A 191 13.68 -19.35 -21.62
C ASP A 191 13.72 -18.76 -20.20
N ILE A 192 13.27 -19.53 -19.21
CA ILE A 192 13.26 -19.09 -17.81
C ILE A 192 14.66 -19.03 -17.18
N ALA A 193 15.69 -19.56 -17.85
CA ALA A 193 17.08 -19.38 -17.41
C ALA A 193 17.55 -17.92 -17.51
N GLU A 194 16.88 -17.10 -18.33
CA GLU A 194 17.11 -15.65 -18.41
C GLU A 194 16.74 -14.94 -17.10
N MET A 195 15.73 -15.43 -16.39
CA MET A 195 15.31 -14.89 -15.09
C MET A 195 16.17 -15.43 -13.95
N LEU A 196 16.38 -16.74 -13.93
CA LEU A 196 17.15 -17.44 -12.91
C LEU A 196 17.98 -18.54 -13.59
N PRO A 197 19.30 -18.36 -13.74
CA PRO A 197 20.12 -19.39 -14.38
C PRO A 197 19.99 -20.74 -13.68
N GLY A 198 19.71 -21.79 -14.44
CA GLY A 198 19.45 -23.14 -13.93
C GLY A 198 18.05 -23.35 -13.34
N ALA A 199 17.11 -22.43 -13.56
CA ALA A 199 15.72 -22.65 -13.19
C ALA A 199 15.15 -23.90 -13.88
N GLU A 200 14.42 -24.70 -13.10
CA GLU A 200 13.82 -25.96 -13.52
C GLU A 200 12.30 -25.86 -13.61
N SER A 201 11.70 -24.97 -12.82
CA SER A 201 10.25 -24.79 -12.76
C SER A 201 9.85 -23.32 -12.64
N ALA A 202 8.73 -22.98 -13.26
CA ALA A 202 8.00 -21.73 -13.08
C ALA A 202 6.64 -22.03 -12.46
N ILE A 203 6.35 -21.38 -11.33
CA ILE A 203 5.11 -21.55 -10.56
C ILE A 203 4.32 -20.24 -10.65
N THR A 204 3.26 -20.25 -11.46
CA THR A 204 2.40 -19.08 -11.68
C THR A 204 1.17 -19.16 -10.78
N LEU A 205 1.06 -18.19 -9.87
CA LEU A 205 -0.09 -18.00 -8.98
C LEU A 205 -1.12 -17.14 -9.69
N VAL A 206 -2.39 -17.55 -9.72
CA VAL A 206 -3.44 -16.90 -10.52
C VAL A 206 -4.68 -16.63 -9.67
N ARG A 207 -5.28 -15.45 -9.88
CA ARG A 207 -6.62 -15.10 -9.41
C ARG A 207 -7.47 -14.57 -10.56
N SER A 208 -8.77 -14.82 -10.49
CA SER A 208 -9.71 -14.29 -11.47
C SER A 208 -10.09 -12.84 -11.13
N VAL A 209 -10.25 -12.02 -12.15
CA VAL A 209 -10.82 -10.67 -12.04
C VAL A 209 -12.35 -10.81 -12.11
N PRO A 210 -13.12 -10.04 -11.31
CA PRO A 210 -14.56 -9.94 -11.46
C PRO A 210 -14.92 -9.51 -12.89
N PRO A 211 -15.92 -10.15 -13.52
CA PRO A 211 -16.39 -9.71 -14.83
C PRO A 211 -16.98 -8.31 -14.74
N THR A 212 -16.96 -7.59 -15.87
CA THR A 212 -17.70 -6.33 -16.05
C THR A 212 -19.19 -6.58 -15.82
N LEU A 213 -19.85 -5.71 -15.04
CA LEU A 213 -21.26 -5.84 -14.69
C LEU A 213 -22.17 -4.94 -15.53
N GLY A 214 -21.60 -4.12 -16.42
CA GLY A 214 -22.32 -3.08 -17.17
C GLY A 214 -22.67 -1.88 -16.30
N ALA A 215 -21.95 -1.68 -15.19
CA ALA A 215 -22.20 -0.63 -14.21
C ALA A 215 -21.39 0.63 -14.52
N ALA A 216 -21.89 1.79 -14.10
CA ALA A 216 -21.24 3.08 -14.35
C ALA A 216 -19.82 3.18 -13.77
N CYS A 217 -19.53 2.44 -12.70
CA CYS A 217 -18.26 2.45 -11.98
C CYS A 217 -17.43 1.17 -12.17
N ASP A 218 -17.73 0.34 -13.18
CA ASP A 218 -17.03 -0.93 -13.43
C ASP A 218 -15.50 -0.75 -13.48
N ASP A 219 -15.00 0.25 -14.21
CA ASP A 219 -13.55 0.46 -14.33
C ASP A 219 -12.90 0.87 -13.01
N ALA A 220 -13.55 1.73 -12.23
CA ALA A 220 -13.04 2.15 -10.93
C ALA A 220 -13.05 0.98 -9.92
N ALA A 221 -14.14 0.21 -9.88
CA ALA A 221 -14.26 -0.98 -9.03
C ALA A 221 -13.24 -2.06 -9.41
N ARG A 222 -13.06 -2.30 -10.71
CA ARG A 222 -12.08 -3.24 -11.23
C ARG A 222 -10.66 -2.81 -10.91
N ALA A 223 -10.32 -1.52 -11.06
CA ALA A 223 -9.02 -1.00 -10.68
C ALA A 223 -8.74 -1.18 -9.19
N ALA A 224 -9.73 -0.91 -8.33
CA ALA A 224 -9.63 -1.13 -6.88
C ALA A 224 -9.42 -2.61 -6.54
N PHE A 225 -10.16 -3.52 -7.17
CA PHE A 225 -9.98 -4.96 -7.01
C PHE A 225 -8.60 -5.43 -7.46
N CYS A 226 -8.17 -5.06 -8.67
CA CYS A 226 -6.89 -5.48 -9.24
C CYS A 226 -5.72 -5.03 -8.36
N SER A 227 -5.76 -3.80 -7.82
CA SER A 227 -4.73 -3.31 -6.90
C SER A 227 -4.61 -4.19 -5.63
N GLY A 228 -5.74 -4.61 -5.05
CA GLY A 228 -5.75 -5.52 -3.91
C GLY A 228 -5.30 -6.95 -4.28
N ALA A 229 -5.76 -7.45 -5.44
CA ALA A 229 -5.44 -8.80 -5.92
C ALA A 229 -3.97 -8.96 -6.29
N ASP A 230 -3.36 -7.97 -6.95
CA ASP A 230 -1.93 -7.98 -7.29
C ASP A 230 -1.07 -8.04 -6.05
N TYR A 231 -1.36 -7.18 -5.07
CA TYR A 231 -0.61 -7.19 -3.82
C TYR A 231 -0.74 -8.52 -3.09
N HIS A 232 -1.94 -9.11 -3.10
CA HIS A 232 -2.15 -10.41 -2.50
C HIS A 232 -1.26 -11.49 -3.15
N ILE A 233 -1.28 -11.55 -4.49
CA ILE A 233 -0.51 -12.51 -5.26
C ILE A 233 1.00 -12.32 -5.00
N ASP A 234 1.47 -11.07 -4.99
CA ASP A 234 2.87 -10.74 -4.71
C ASP A 234 3.25 -11.18 -3.28
N SER A 235 2.40 -10.94 -2.28
CA SER A 235 2.66 -11.40 -0.92
C SER A 235 2.75 -12.93 -0.81
N VAL A 236 1.89 -13.67 -1.51
CA VAL A 236 1.93 -15.14 -1.51
C VAL A 236 3.12 -15.67 -2.30
N ALA A 237 3.48 -15.05 -3.41
CA ALA A 237 4.68 -15.38 -4.19
C ALA A 237 5.96 -15.13 -3.39
N TYR A 238 6.01 -14.07 -2.58
CA TYR A 238 7.12 -13.78 -1.68
C TYR A 238 7.28 -14.89 -0.63
N ASP A 239 6.18 -15.29 0.00
CA ASP A 239 6.17 -16.39 0.95
C ASP A 239 6.58 -17.73 0.31
N LEU A 240 6.05 -18.04 -0.88
CA LEU A 240 6.42 -19.25 -1.62
C LEU A 240 7.91 -19.26 -1.96
N THR A 241 8.46 -18.15 -2.44
CA THR A 241 9.89 -17.99 -2.75
C THR A 241 10.74 -18.25 -1.52
N ARG A 242 10.43 -17.61 -0.40
CA ARG A 242 11.12 -17.78 0.88
C ARG A 242 11.03 -19.22 1.40
N ASN A 243 9.86 -19.85 1.27
CA ASN A 243 9.65 -21.22 1.70
C ASN A 243 10.47 -22.19 0.85
N ILE A 244 10.55 -22.01 -0.47
CA ILE A 244 11.40 -22.84 -1.32
C ILE A 244 12.89 -22.66 -0.98
N GLU A 245 13.34 -21.42 -0.72
CA GLU A 245 14.72 -21.17 -0.29
C GLU A 245 15.08 -21.85 1.04
N SER A 246 14.11 -22.07 1.93
CA SER A 246 14.32 -22.78 3.19
C SER A 246 14.70 -24.26 2.99
N TYR A 247 14.37 -24.85 1.85
CA TYR A 247 14.82 -26.19 1.44
C TYR A 247 16.15 -26.16 0.65
N GLY A 248 16.78 -25.00 0.49
CA GLY A 248 18.09 -24.88 -0.15
C GLY A 248 18.08 -24.63 -1.65
N PHE A 249 16.90 -24.41 -2.25
CA PHE A 249 16.78 -24.12 -3.69
C PHE A 249 16.73 -22.62 -3.96
N ARG A 250 17.56 -22.17 -4.91
CA ARG A 250 17.50 -20.78 -5.38
C ARG A 250 16.15 -20.52 -6.05
N SER A 251 15.51 -19.43 -5.64
CA SER A 251 14.23 -19.01 -6.17
C SER A 251 14.19 -17.50 -6.34
N LEU A 252 13.41 -17.04 -7.31
CA LEU A 252 13.18 -15.63 -7.61
C LEU A 252 11.70 -15.47 -7.93
N MET A 253 11.08 -14.40 -7.46
CA MET A 253 9.77 -13.98 -7.94
C MET A 253 9.89 -12.72 -8.81
N THR A 254 8.97 -12.57 -9.76
CA THR A 254 8.67 -11.26 -10.35
C THR A 254 7.74 -10.46 -9.44
N ILE A 255 7.36 -9.25 -9.83
CA ILE A 255 6.24 -8.51 -9.25
C ILE A 255 5.17 -8.35 -10.33
N ALA A 256 3.89 -8.48 -9.95
CA ALA A 256 2.78 -8.41 -10.92
C ALA A 256 2.70 -7.04 -11.63
N SER A 257 3.19 -5.98 -10.97
CA SER A 257 3.32 -4.63 -11.52
C SER A 257 4.50 -3.90 -10.86
N SER A 258 5.50 -3.47 -11.63
CA SER A 258 6.57 -2.60 -11.13
C SER A 258 6.13 -1.14 -11.13
N ALA A 259 5.34 -0.74 -10.14
CA ALA A 259 4.94 0.66 -10.00
C ALA A 259 6.11 1.63 -9.70
N SER A 260 7.29 1.10 -9.34
CA SER A 260 8.43 1.91 -8.90
C SER A 260 9.50 2.16 -9.96
N HIS A 261 9.46 1.50 -11.12
CA HIS A 261 10.46 1.70 -12.17
C HIS A 261 9.80 1.58 -13.55
N TYR A 262 9.97 2.62 -14.36
CA TYR A 262 9.72 2.57 -15.80
C TYR A 262 10.68 1.53 -16.39
N ASP A 263 10.18 0.55 -17.15
CA ASP A 263 11.04 -0.32 -17.96
C ASP A 263 11.28 0.39 -19.30
N PRO A 264 12.47 0.99 -19.51
CA PRO A 264 12.74 1.76 -20.72
C PRO A 264 12.92 0.89 -21.96
N MET A 265 12.98 -0.44 -21.82
CA MET A 265 13.29 -1.34 -22.93
C MET A 265 12.06 -1.88 -23.67
N GLY A 266 10.85 -1.66 -23.14
CA GLY A 266 9.60 -2.10 -23.78
C GLY A 266 9.48 -3.62 -23.95
N LEU A 267 10.35 -4.41 -23.29
CA LEU A 267 10.32 -5.86 -23.34
C LEU A 267 9.24 -6.38 -22.38
N ALA A 268 8.39 -7.28 -22.85
CA ALA A 268 7.46 -7.96 -21.97
C ALA A 268 8.26 -8.84 -20.99
N PRO A 269 8.11 -8.66 -19.66
CA PRO A 269 8.85 -9.47 -18.70
C PRO A 269 8.44 -10.94 -18.82
N VAL A 270 9.32 -11.87 -18.46
CA VAL A 270 9.12 -13.32 -18.70
C VAL A 270 7.82 -13.84 -18.07
N ASN A 271 7.42 -13.34 -16.90
CA ASN A 271 6.12 -13.68 -16.31
C ASN A 271 4.96 -13.23 -17.21
N ARG A 272 5.05 -12.04 -17.82
CA ARG A 272 4.04 -11.55 -18.78
C ARG A 272 3.97 -12.45 -20.01
N GLN A 273 5.12 -12.86 -20.57
CA GLN A 273 5.15 -13.80 -21.70
C GLN A 273 4.47 -15.13 -21.34
N ILE A 274 4.73 -15.67 -20.14
CA ILE A 274 4.04 -16.87 -19.63
C ILE A 274 2.53 -16.63 -19.55
N GLY A 275 2.12 -15.50 -18.96
CA GLY A 275 0.71 -15.12 -18.88
C GLY A 275 0.04 -15.01 -20.24
N ASP A 276 0.68 -14.37 -21.21
CA ASP A 276 0.14 -14.25 -22.58
C ASP A 276 -0.01 -15.62 -23.26
N LYS A 277 0.88 -16.58 -22.99
CA LYS A 277 0.74 -17.97 -23.47
C LYS A 277 -0.36 -18.75 -22.74
N LEU A 278 -0.53 -18.51 -21.44
CA LEU A 278 -1.53 -19.22 -20.63
C LEU A 278 -2.95 -18.68 -20.83
N PHE A 279 -3.10 -17.37 -20.98
CA PHE A 279 -4.39 -16.68 -20.92
C PHE A 279 -4.73 -15.88 -22.19
N GLY A 280 -3.79 -15.67 -23.11
CA GLY A 280 -4.04 -14.96 -24.37
C GLY A 280 -4.58 -13.54 -24.16
N SER A 281 -5.66 -13.19 -24.85
CA SER A 281 -6.32 -11.87 -24.76
C SER A 281 -6.89 -11.53 -23.39
N GLU A 282 -7.05 -12.53 -22.53
CA GLU A 282 -7.63 -12.41 -21.19
C GLU A 282 -6.59 -12.00 -20.12
N THR A 283 -5.31 -11.95 -20.50
CA THR A 283 -4.20 -11.58 -19.63
C THR A 283 -4.35 -10.15 -19.09
N GLY A 284 -4.54 -10.02 -17.78
CA GLY A 284 -4.79 -8.74 -17.10
C GLY A 284 -6.23 -8.25 -17.18
N LYS A 285 -7.09 -8.90 -17.97
CA LYS A 285 -8.54 -8.62 -18.06
C LYS A 285 -9.33 -9.55 -17.15
N ALA A 286 -9.25 -10.86 -17.40
CA ALA A 286 -9.92 -11.87 -16.59
C ALA A 286 -8.98 -12.50 -15.55
N TRP A 287 -7.66 -12.35 -15.72
CA TRP A 287 -6.66 -13.01 -14.88
C TRP A 287 -5.59 -12.05 -14.38
N ARG A 288 -5.34 -12.07 -13.07
CA ARG A 288 -4.15 -11.50 -12.43
C ARG A 288 -3.23 -12.62 -11.99
N PHE A 289 -1.94 -12.45 -12.16
CA PHE A 289 -0.97 -13.50 -11.85
C PHE A 289 0.43 -12.94 -11.55
N ASN A 290 1.24 -13.78 -10.92
CA ASN A 290 2.68 -13.57 -10.78
C ASN A 290 3.38 -14.94 -10.75
N THR A 291 4.67 -14.96 -11.05
CA THR A 291 5.43 -16.19 -11.26
C THR A 291 6.65 -16.26 -10.34
N VAL A 292 6.84 -17.42 -9.71
CA VAL A 292 8.06 -17.79 -8.99
C VAL A 292 8.88 -18.74 -9.87
N PHE A 293 10.12 -18.37 -10.16
CA PHE A 293 11.10 -19.19 -10.86
C PHE A 293 12.00 -19.86 -9.83
N THR A 294 12.24 -21.16 -9.98
CA THR A 294 13.04 -21.91 -9.01
C THR A 294 13.88 -22.99 -9.67
N ARG A 295 15.02 -23.31 -9.04
CA ARG A 295 15.84 -24.47 -9.38
C ARG A 295 15.27 -25.78 -8.83
N LYS A 296 14.28 -25.73 -7.94
CA LYS A 296 13.58 -26.91 -7.47
C LYS A 296 12.72 -27.49 -8.59
N LYS A 297 12.72 -28.82 -8.77
CA LYS A 297 11.79 -29.50 -9.66
C LYS A 297 10.42 -29.58 -9.02
N PHE A 298 9.40 -29.13 -9.75
CA PHE A 298 8.00 -29.36 -9.41
C PHE A 298 7.33 -30.22 -10.50
N PRO A 299 6.43 -31.15 -10.14
CA PRO A 299 5.57 -31.81 -11.11
C PRO A 299 4.74 -30.79 -11.87
N GLU A 300 4.63 -30.94 -13.20
CA GLU A 300 3.84 -30.03 -14.03
C GLU A 300 2.37 -30.05 -13.64
N ARG A 301 1.75 -28.87 -13.67
CA ARG A 301 0.34 -28.64 -13.34
C ARG A 301 -0.21 -27.67 -14.37
N PRO A 302 -0.88 -28.16 -15.44
CA PRO A 302 -1.37 -27.28 -16.50
C PRO A 302 -2.48 -26.36 -15.95
N PHE A 303 -2.61 -25.18 -16.56
CA PHE A 303 -3.76 -24.34 -16.30
C PHE A 303 -5.01 -25.02 -16.87
N SER A 304 -5.98 -25.28 -16.01
CA SER A 304 -7.32 -25.69 -16.40
C SER A 304 -8.28 -24.71 -15.75
N ALA A 305 -8.74 -23.74 -16.53
CA ALA A 305 -9.89 -22.95 -16.13
C ALA A 305 -11.08 -23.90 -16.10
N SER A 306 -11.45 -24.38 -14.91
CA SER A 306 -12.69 -25.14 -14.79
C SER A 306 -13.82 -24.21 -15.22
N VAL A 307 -14.48 -24.55 -16.33
CA VAL A 307 -15.79 -23.99 -16.66
C VAL A 307 -16.67 -24.35 -15.47
N SER A 308 -17.12 -23.37 -14.70
CA SER A 308 -18.01 -23.56 -13.55
C SER A 308 -17.42 -24.34 -12.36
N ALA A 309 -16.56 -23.69 -11.56
CA ALA A 309 -16.61 -23.90 -10.10
C ALA A 309 -17.65 -22.98 -9.44
N SER A 310 -18.23 -22.02 -10.18
CA SER A 310 -19.23 -21.07 -9.69
C SER A 310 -20.64 -21.66 -9.51
N HIS A 311 -20.88 -22.91 -9.90
CA HIS A 311 -22.18 -23.56 -9.67
C HIS A 311 -22.11 -24.87 -8.87
N ALA A 312 -20.93 -25.38 -8.54
CA ALA A 312 -20.81 -26.71 -7.94
C ALA A 312 -19.66 -26.79 -6.94
N CYS A 313 -19.77 -26.10 -5.81
CA CYS A 313 -19.21 -26.50 -4.52
C CYS A 313 -19.68 -25.51 -3.44
N LEU A 314 -20.97 -25.47 -3.14
CA LEU A 314 -21.35 -25.23 -1.75
C LEU A 314 -20.95 -26.52 -1.02
N PRO A 315 -20.00 -26.51 -0.06
CA PRO A 315 -19.75 -27.68 0.77
C PRO A 315 -21.09 -28.13 1.36
N THR A 316 -21.36 -29.43 1.39
CA THR A 316 -22.60 -30.03 1.95
C THR A 316 -22.89 -29.65 3.40
N ALA A 317 -21.94 -28.99 4.08
CA ALA A 317 -22.11 -28.34 5.38
C ALA A 317 -22.93 -27.04 5.33
N TYR A 318 -23.04 -26.38 4.17
CA TYR A 318 -23.89 -25.21 3.91
C TYR A 318 -25.33 -25.68 3.67
N ARG A 319 -25.90 -26.38 4.65
CA ARG A 319 -27.34 -26.64 4.70
C ARG A 319 -28.07 -25.31 4.89
N ARG A 320 -29.33 -25.29 4.46
CA ARG A 320 -30.32 -24.18 4.40
C ARG A 320 -30.65 -23.48 5.73
N GLY A 321 -29.69 -23.27 6.62
CA GLY A 321 -29.86 -22.62 7.92
C GLY A 321 -28.66 -21.78 8.40
N ALA A 322 -27.57 -21.66 7.62
CA ALA A 322 -26.49 -20.74 7.93
C ALA A 322 -26.84 -19.31 7.45
N ASP A 323 -26.78 -18.32 8.35
CA ASP A 323 -26.94 -16.92 8.01
C ASP A 323 -25.75 -16.45 7.15
N LEU A 324 -26.00 -16.18 5.88
CA LEU A 324 -25.00 -15.65 4.93
C LEU A 324 -24.37 -14.36 5.47
N THR A 325 -25.14 -13.54 6.18
CA THR A 325 -24.67 -12.29 6.79
C THR A 325 -23.61 -12.57 7.84
N GLY A 326 -23.91 -13.44 8.82
CA GLY A 326 -22.96 -13.88 9.84
C GLY A 326 -21.69 -14.47 9.26
N LEU A 327 -21.80 -15.33 8.24
CA LEU A 327 -20.65 -15.93 7.58
C LEU A 327 -19.72 -14.89 6.93
N LEU A 328 -20.27 -13.92 6.22
CA LEU A 328 -19.48 -12.87 5.58
C LEU A 328 -18.84 -11.93 6.61
N LYS A 329 -19.54 -11.66 7.72
CA LYS A 329 -18.98 -10.87 8.83
C LYS A 329 -17.83 -11.58 9.52
N ASP A 330 -17.95 -12.87 9.77
CA ASP A 330 -16.89 -13.67 10.38
C ASP A 330 -15.68 -13.78 9.46
N TYR A 331 -15.90 -14.02 8.16
CA TYR A 331 -14.82 -14.01 7.18
C TYR A 331 -14.14 -12.63 7.07
N ALA A 332 -14.91 -11.54 7.07
CA ALA A 332 -14.35 -10.19 7.05
C ALA A 332 -13.44 -9.91 8.25
N LYS A 333 -13.81 -10.40 9.45
CA LYS A 333 -12.94 -10.33 10.65
C LYS A 333 -11.72 -11.23 10.52
N GLU A 334 -11.89 -12.46 10.02
CA GLU A 334 -10.79 -13.42 9.80
C GLU A 334 -9.71 -12.85 8.87
N VAL A 335 -10.11 -12.13 7.81
CA VAL A 335 -9.15 -11.48 6.90
C VAL A 335 -8.57 -10.17 7.44
N GLY A 336 -9.05 -9.66 8.59
CA GLY A 336 -8.41 -8.58 9.35
C GLY A 336 -9.23 -7.30 9.57
N ALA A 337 -10.53 -7.26 9.25
CA ALA A 337 -11.35 -6.07 9.47
C ALA A 337 -11.60 -5.84 10.98
N ASP A 338 -11.36 -4.63 11.48
CA ASP A 338 -11.68 -4.26 12.88
C ASP A 338 -13.19 -4.04 13.09
N LEU A 339 -13.89 -3.57 12.05
CA LEU A 339 -15.33 -3.32 12.05
C LEU A 339 -15.96 -3.93 10.81
N VAL A 340 -17.18 -4.45 10.94
CA VAL A 340 -17.98 -4.95 9.81
C VAL A 340 -19.45 -4.64 10.04
N GLY A 341 -20.09 -4.02 9.05
CA GLY A 341 -21.52 -3.69 9.09
C GLY A 341 -22.17 -3.89 7.72
N VAL A 342 -23.50 -4.03 7.70
CA VAL A 342 -24.28 -4.24 6.48
C VAL A 342 -25.37 -3.18 6.36
N ALA A 343 -25.46 -2.55 5.19
CA ALA A 343 -26.58 -1.71 4.79
C ALA A 343 -27.35 -2.38 3.65
N SER A 344 -28.65 -2.09 3.53
CA SER A 344 -29.39 -2.38 2.30
C SER A 344 -29.01 -1.38 1.20
N ALA A 345 -29.12 -1.79 -0.06
CA ALA A 345 -28.97 -0.88 -1.20
C ALA A 345 -30.00 0.26 -1.16
N GLU A 346 -31.18 0.01 -0.59
CA GLU A 346 -32.23 1.01 -0.36
C GLU A 346 -31.78 2.12 0.59
N ARG A 347 -31.19 1.79 1.76
CA ARG A 347 -30.65 2.81 2.68
C ARG A 347 -29.67 3.74 1.97
N ILE A 348 -28.82 3.18 1.12
CA ILE A 348 -27.84 3.94 0.33
C ILE A 348 -28.56 4.86 -0.67
N ALA A 349 -29.54 4.34 -1.42
CA ALA A 349 -30.29 5.12 -2.40
C ALA A 349 -31.06 6.29 -1.76
N THR A 350 -31.74 6.03 -0.64
CA THR A 350 -32.48 7.06 0.11
C THR A 350 -31.56 8.17 0.63
N ILE A 351 -30.36 7.83 1.12
CA ILE A 351 -29.37 8.85 1.53
C ILE A 351 -28.88 9.60 0.29
N ALA A 352 -28.60 8.91 -0.82
CA ALA A 352 -28.12 9.53 -2.05
C ALA A 352 -29.09 10.60 -2.58
N GLU A 353 -30.37 10.29 -2.67
CA GLU A 353 -31.42 11.21 -3.14
C GLU A 353 -31.44 12.52 -2.35
N GLN A 354 -31.28 12.45 -1.03
CA GLN A 354 -31.24 13.62 -0.16
C GLN A 354 -29.97 14.46 -0.34
N LEU A 355 -28.85 13.83 -0.71
CA LEU A 355 -27.57 14.50 -0.90
C LEU A 355 -27.40 15.10 -2.31
N ARG A 356 -28.09 14.56 -3.33
CA ARG A 356 -28.00 15.05 -4.73
C ARG A 356 -28.12 16.56 -4.86
N PRO A 357 -29.15 17.23 -4.30
CA PRO A 357 -29.33 18.68 -4.47
C PRO A 357 -28.20 19.52 -3.85
N ARG A 358 -27.37 18.93 -2.99
CA ARG A 358 -26.28 19.61 -2.28
C ARG A 358 -24.91 19.37 -2.91
N TYR A 359 -24.76 18.30 -3.70
CA TYR A 359 -23.46 17.84 -4.20
C TYR A 359 -23.39 17.70 -5.71
N ASP A 360 -24.47 17.32 -6.40
CA ASP A 360 -24.44 17.11 -7.85
C ASP A 360 -24.06 18.43 -8.55
N GLY A 361 -23.11 18.34 -9.48
CA GLY A 361 -22.63 19.48 -10.27
C GLY A 361 -21.58 20.37 -9.59
N LEU A 362 -21.30 20.18 -8.28
CA LEU A 362 -20.19 20.90 -7.64
C LEU A 362 -18.86 20.56 -8.30
N ILE A 363 -18.02 21.55 -8.54
CA ILE A 363 -16.73 21.35 -9.21
C ILE A 363 -15.64 20.92 -8.24
N SER A 364 -15.03 19.77 -8.51
CA SER A 364 -13.79 19.31 -7.90
C SER A 364 -12.61 19.55 -8.84
N LEU A 365 -11.56 20.21 -8.35
CA LEU A 365 -10.32 20.42 -9.11
C LEU A 365 -9.37 19.26 -8.87
N LYS A 366 -8.93 18.58 -9.93
CA LYS A 366 -7.97 17.47 -9.90
C LYS A 366 -6.65 17.91 -10.51
N ALA A 367 -5.59 17.99 -9.70
CA ALA A 367 -4.24 18.31 -10.15
C ALA A 367 -3.38 17.06 -10.35
N VAL A 368 -2.69 16.99 -11.49
CA VAL A 368 -1.66 16.01 -11.81
C VAL A 368 -0.37 16.76 -12.13
N ASP A 369 0.74 16.36 -11.51
CA ASP A 369 2.07 16.88 -11.85
C ASP A 369 2.63 16.15 -13.08
N LYS A 370 2.92 16.87 -14.16
CA LYS A 370 3.55 16.33 -15.37
C LYS A 370 5.07 16.33 -15.30
N ALA A 371 5.66 16.97 -14.30
CA ALA A 371 7.11 17.03 -14.13
C ALA A 371 7.66 15.69 -13.61
N HIS A 372 8.85 15.32 -14.11
CA HIS A 372 9.60 14.19 -13.55
C HIS A 372 10.13 14.53 -12.14
N PRO A 373 10.47 13.50 -11.31
CA PRO A 373 11.05 13.68 -9.98
C PRO A 373 12.13 14.77 -9.87
N PHE A 374 12.12 15.50 -8.75
CA PHE A 374 13.03 16.60 -8.38
C PHE A 374 13.02 17.86 -9.26
N ARG A 375 11.95 18.11 -10.04
CA ARG A 375 11.70 19.40 -10.72
C ARG A 375 10.59 20.21 -10.07
N GLY A 376 10.41 21.47 -10.46
CA GLY A 376 9.21 22.24 -10.06
C GLY A 376 7.93 21.59 -10.58
N TRP A 377 6.77 21.87 -9.98
CA TRP A 377 5.48 21.37 -10.47
C TRP A 377 5.22 21.82 -11.92
N ASP A 378 4.73 20.91 -12.75
CA ASP A 378 4.10 21.20 -14.03
C ASP A 378 2.62 20.77 -13.96
N PRO A 379 1.76 21.60 -13.36
CA PRO A 379 0.40 21.20 -12.99
C PRO A 379 -0.53 21.12 -14.21
N GLN A 380 -1.15 19.96 -14.42
CA GLN A 380 -2.36 19.82 -15.22
C GLN A 380 -3.57 19.76 -14.28
N ILE A 381 -4.47 20.75 -14.39
CA ILE A 381 -5.71 20.80 -13.60
C ILE A 381 -6.88 20.39 -14.47
N THR A 382 -7.76 19.54 -13.94
CA THR A 382 -9.03 19.15 -14.58
C THR A 382 -10.18 19.44 -13.64
N GLU A 383 -11.25 20.04 -14.16
CA GLU A 383 -12.50 20.26 -13.44
C GLU A 383 -13.40 19.05 -13.60
N VAL A 384 -13.83 18.47 -12.48
CA VAL A 384 -14.69 17.29 -12.46
C VAL A 384 -15.95 17.62 -11.68
N PRO A 385 -17.14 17.64 -12.32
CA PRO A 385 -18.39 17.80 -11.59
C PRO A 385 -18.63 16.57 -10.72
N LEU A 386 -19.00 16.78 -9.46
CA LEU A 386 -19.38 15.72 -8.56
C LEU A 386 -20.73 15.13 -8.96
N LYS A 387 -20.85 13.82 -8.79
CA LYS A 387 -22.08 13.05 -8.95
C LYS A 387 -22.24 12.16 -7.73
N VAL A 388 -23.38 12.25 -7.05
CA VAL A 388 -23.74 11.34 -5.96
C VAL A 388 -24.06 9.98 -6.57
N LEU A 389 -23.29 8.97 -6.15
CA LEU A 389 -23.43 7.59 -6.60
C LEU A 389 -24.25 6.75 -5.62
N THR A 390 -24.75 5.63 -6.11
CA THR A 390 -25.53 4.62 -5.40
C THR A 390 -24.90 3.25 -5.55
N ALA A 391 -25.41 2.24 -4.84
CA ALA A 391 -25.00 0.85 -5.01
C ALA A 391 -25.18 0.34 -6.46
N ALA A 392 -26.24 0.79 -7.15
CA ALA A 392 -26.55 0.38 -8.52
C ALA A 392 -25.50 0.87 -9.55
N ASP A 393 -24.76 1.94 -9.24
CA ASP A 393 -23.65 2.42 -10.09
C ASP A 393 -22.45 1.45 -10.09
N TYR A 394 -22.38 0.49 -9.15
CA TYR A 394 -21.31 -0.50 -9.02
C TYR A 394 -21.78 -1.94 -9.34
N VAL A 395 -22.99 -2.31 -8.92
CA VAL A 395 -23.62 -3.61 -9.23
C VAL A 395 -25.08 -3.30 -9.61
N PRO A 396 -25.52 -3.47 -10.86
CA PRO A 396 -26.84 -2.95 -11.30
C PRO A 396 -28.03 -3.46 -10.48
N ASN A 397 -27.96 -4.72 -10.02
CA ASN A 397 -28.99 -5.36 -9.20
C ASN A 397 -28.63 -5.42 -7.71
N ALA A 398 -27.79 -4.50 -7.23
CA ALA A 398 -27.33 -4.47 -5.85
C ALA A 398 -28.49 -4.60 -4.84
N LYS A 399 -28.30 -5.45 -3.84
CA LYS A 399 -29.23 -5.65 -2.72
C LYS A 399 -28.64 -5.19 -1.40
N SER A 400 -27.34 -5.34 -1.23
CA SER A 400 -26.65 -5.04 0.03
C SER A 400 -25.30 -4.37 -0.19
N VAL A 401 -24.86 -3.65 0.84
CA VAL A 401 -23.51 -3.08 0.94
C VAL A 401 -22.90 -3.54 2.26
N LEU A 402 -21.85 -4.36 2.18
CA LEU A 402 -21.00 -4.70 3.32
C LEU A 402 -19.93 -3.62 3.48
N VAL A 403 -19.79 -3.03 4.66
CA VAL A 403 -18.79 -2.01 4.97
C VAL A 403 -17.82 -2.56 5.99
N ILE A 404 -16.54 -2.59 5.63
CA ILE A 404 -15.46 -2.98 6.53
C ILE A 404 -14.71 -1.74 7.02
N GLY A 405 -14.30 -1.74 8.29
CA GLY A 405 -13.51 -0.68 8.89
C GLY A 405 -12.16 -1.17 9.39
N LEU A 406 -11.12 -0.34 9.22
CA LEU A 406 -9.77 -0.58 9.73
C LEU A 406 -9.29 0.63 10.50
N ARG A 407 -8.79 0.40 11.72
CA ARG A 407 -8.48 1.47 12.68
C ARG A 407 -7.10 2.09 12.46
N TYR A 408 -6.99 3.35 12.88
CA TYR A 408 -5.71 3.96 13.21
C TYR A 408 -5.25 3.52 14.61
N HIS A 409 -3.94 3.40 14.80
CA HIS A 409 -3.36 3.07 16.09
C HIS A 409 -3.46 4.32 16.96
N LYS A 410 -3.98 4.16 18.18
CA LYS A 410 -4.20 5.27 19.12
C LYS A 410 -2.96 6.14 19.28
N LYS A 411 -1.78 5.53 19.50
CA LYS A 411 -0.51 6.24 19.72
C LYS A 411 -0.01 7.00 18.49
N VAL A 412 -0.28 6.51 17.28
CA VAL A 412 0.06 7.23 16.04
C VAL A 412 -0.72 8.54 15.95
N VAL A 413 -2.03 8.50 16.24
CA VAL A 413 -2.88 9.69 16.26
C VAL A 413 -2.51 10.61 17.42
N GLU A 414 -2.20 10.05 18.59
CA GLU A 414 -1.82 10.79 19.81
C GLU A 414 -0.57 11.66 19.59
N PHE A 415 0.47 11.11 18.95
CA PHE A 415 1.75 11.81 18.76
C PHE A 415 1.90 12.57 17.43
N ALA A 416 0.97 12.41 16.50
CA ALA A 416 0.95 13.24 15.29
C ALA A 416 0.94 14.72 15.70
N THR A 417 1.89 15.50 15.17
CA THR A 417 2.07 16.94 15.47
C THR A 417 2.32 17.31 16.94
N LYS A 418 2.54 16.34 17.84
CA LYS A 418 2.87 16.62 19.26
C LYS A 418 4.37 16.41 19.55
N PRO A 419 4.98 17.23 20.41
CA PRO A 419 6.36 17.03 20.84
C PRO A 419 6.55 15.67 21.55
N PRO A 420 7.79 15.16 21.64
CA PRO A 420 9.03 15.76 21.14
C PRO A 420 9.31 15.46 19.66
N ALA A 421 8.63 14.47 19.07
CA ALA A 421 8.96 13.97 17.73
C ALA A 421 8.07 14.53 16.61
N GLU A 422 6.91 15.11 16.94
CA GLU A 422 5.95 15.66 15.99
C GLU A 422 5.63 14.68 14.86
N ALA A 423 5.32 13.44 15.24
CA ALA A 423 5.44 12.26 14.38
C ALA A 423 4.35 12.17 13.27
N VAL A 424 4.44 13.04 12.26
CA VAL A 424 3.52 13.08 11.12
C VAL A 424 3.74 11.96 10.11
N GLY A 425 4.99 11.48 9.98
CA GLY A 425 5.35 10.38 9.09
C GLY A 425 4.59 9.08 9.39
N PRO A 426 4.55 8.62 10.66
CA PRO A 426 3.73 7.48 11.07
C PRO A 426 2.23 7.64 10.77
N TYR A 427 1.66 8.84 10.93
CA TYR A 427 0.25 9.08 10.57
C TYR A 427 0.02 8.88 9.07
N ALA A 428 0.83 9.53 8.22
CA ALA A 428 0.73 9.40 6.77
C ALA A 428 0.96 7.97 6.29
N PHE A 429 1.94 7.27 6.89
CA PHE A 429 2.19 5.86 6.61
C PHE A 429 0.99 5.00 7.01
N GLN A 430 0.38 5.24 8.17
CA GLN A 430 -0.79 4.50 8.60
C GLN A 430 -2.01 4.78 7.70
N SER A 431 -2.19 5.99 7.19
CA SER A 431 -3.23 6.27 6.20
C SER A 431 -3.05 5.44 4.93
N TYR A 432 -1.82 5.34 4.42
CA TYR A 432 -1.49 4.47 3.27
C TYR A 432 -1.74 2.99 3.58
N VAL A 433 -1.24 2.49 4.72
CA VAL A 433 -1.36 1.09 5.11
C VAL A 433 -2.81 0.69 5.32
N THR A 434 -3.60 1.55 5.99
CA THR A 434 -5.01 1.23 6.26
C THR A 434 -5.84 1.16 4.99
N ARG A 435 -5.60 2.06 4.02
CA ARG A 435 -6.19 2.00 2.69
C ARG A 435 -5.82 0.71 1.96
N TRP A 436 -4.54 0.39 1.95
CA TRP A 436 -4.00 -0.75 1.21
C TRP A 436 -4.45 -2.10 1.76
N GLN A 437 -4.34 -2.30 3.07
CA GLN A 437 -4.84 -3.49 3.76
C GLN A 437 -6.36 -3.59 3.62
N GLY A 438 -7.08 -2.46 3.72
CA GLY A 438 -8.51 -2.34 3.39
C GLY A 438 -8.85 -2.92 2.02
N GLY A 439 -8.10 -2.52 0.99
CA GLY A 439 -8.28 -3.01 -0.38
C GLY A 439 -7.97 -4.51 -0.53
N LEU A 440 -6.91 -5.00 0.13
CA LEU A 440 -6.59 -6.43 0.16
C LEU A 440 -7.75 -7.25 0.76
N MET A 441 -8.23 -6.86 1.94
CA MET A 441 -9.35 -7.51 2.63
C MET A 441 -10.62 -7.51 1.77
N ALA A 442 -10.98 -6.34 1.21
CA ALA A 442 -12.15 -6.23 0.33
C ALA A 442 -12.02 -7.11 -0.92
N SER A 443 -10.83 -7.23 -1.52
CA SER A 443 -10.62 -8.13 -2.68
C SER A 443 -10.82 -9.61 -2.34
N LYS A 444 -10.52 -10.02 -1.10
CA LYS A 444 -10.78 -11.38 -0.60
C LYS A 444 -12.28 -11.60 -0.38
N ILE A 445 -12.97 -10.62 0.21
CA ILE A 445 -14.42 -10.68 0.44
C ILE A 445 -15.19 -10.71 -0.89
N VAL A 446 -14.82 -9.87 -1.87
CA VAL A 446 -15.38 -9.92 -3.23
C VAL A 446 -15.20 -11.31 -3.83
N GLN A 447 -14.01 -11.91 -3.68
CA GLN A 447 -13.77 -13.26 -4.18
C GLN A 447 -14.62 -14.31 -3.46
N LYS A 448 -14.78 -14.20 -2.14
CA LYS A 448 -15.64 -15.09 -1.35
C LYS A 448 -17.10 -15.02 -1.79
N LEU A 449 -17.63 -13.82 -2.00
CA LEU A 449 -18.99 -13.61 -2.54
C LEU A 449 -19.16 -14.27 -3.92
N ARG A 450 -18.17 -14.12 -4.81
CA ARG A 450 -18.17 -14.76 -6.13
C ARG A 450 -18.15 -16.28 -6.05
N GLN A 451 -17.34 -16.85 -5.15
CA GLN A 451 -17.32 -18.30 -4.90
C GLN A 451 -18.66 -18.83 -4.38
N LEU A 452 -19.43 -17.98 -3.67
CA LEU A 452 -20.78 -18.29 -3.21
C LEU A 452 -21.86 -18.02 -4.27
N GLY A 453 -21.48 -17.58 -5.48
CA GLY A 453 -22.38 -17.38 -6.62
C GLY A 453 -22.96 -15.96 -6.76
N TYR A 454 -22.44 -14.98 -6.01
CA TYR A 454 -22.93 -13.59 -6.02
C TYR A 454 -22.04 -12.66 -6.85
N GLN A 455 -22.65 -11.60 -7.39
CA GLN A 455 -21.93 -10.47 -7.97
C GLN A 455 -21.46 -9.53 -6.86
N ALA A 456 -20.23 -9.02 -6.99
CA ALA A 456 -19.69 -8.10 -6.01
C ALA A 456 -18.67 -7.14 -6.64
N ALA A 457 -18.69 -5.89 -6.16
CA ALA A 457 -17.76 -4.84 -6.51
C ALA A 457 -17.29 -4.12 -5.23
N MET A 458 -16.03 -3.68 -5.19
CA MET A 458 -15.49 -2.92 -4.05
C MET A 458 -15.18 -1.48 -4.43
N THR A 459 -15.32 -0.58 -3.47
CA THR A 459 -15.00 0.84 -3.63
C THR A 459 -14.54 1.46 -2.31
N ALA A 460 -13.52 2.31 -2.40
CA ALA A 460 -13.06 3.10 -1.28
C ALA A 460 -13.94 4.34 -1.03
N ASP A 461 -14.80 4.72 -1.97
CA ASP A 461 -15.73 5.85 -1.83
C ASP A 461 -17.03 5.63 -2.62
N LEU A 462 -18.00 4.95 -2.00
CA LEU A 462 -19.22 4.47 -2.64
C LEU A 462 -20.14 5.59 -3.17
N MET A 463 -20.19 6.74 -2.52
CA MET A 463 -21.06 7.83 -2.95
C MET A 463 -20.33 8.88 -3.80
N GLY A 464 -19.02 8.76 -3.97
CA GLY A 464 -18.20 9.73 -4.72
C GLY A 464 -18.10 11.11 -4.05
N LEU A 465 -18.26 11.18 -2.73
CA LEU A 465 -18.34 12.44 -1.96
C LEU A 465 -17.12 12.69 -1.07
N GLY A 466 -16.16 11.78 -1.05
CA GLY A 466 -14.85 12.01 -0.45
C GLY A 466 -13.85 12.61 -1.44
N SER A 467 -12.60 12.74 -0.98
CA SER A 467 -11.46 13.13 -1.82
C SER A 467 -10.24 12.32 -1.38
N ALA A 468 -9.07 12.93 -1.37
CA ALA A 468 -7.83 12.29 -0.99
C ALA A 468 -6.94 13.20 -0.15
N ILE A 469 -6.01 12.60 0.56
CA ILE A 469 -4.91 13.25 1.28
C ILE A 469 -3.59 13.01 0.54
N ALA A 470 -2.68 13.96 0.64
CA ALA A 470 -1.32 13.86 0.13
C ALA A 470 -0.50 12.88 0.99
N SER A 471 0.24 11.99 0.32
CA SER A 471 1.15 11.06 0.96
C SER A 471 2.37 10.83 0.07
N PRO A 472 3.53 10.45 0.61
CA PRO A 472 4.69 10.03 -0.19
C PRO A 472 4.40 8.77 -1.05
N ARG A 473 3.25 8.13 -0.85
CA ARG A 473 2.78 6.96 -1.61
C ARG A 473 1.62 7.29 -2.57
N GLY A 474 1.50 8.55 -2.97
CA GLY A 474 0.43 9.05 -3.83
C GLY A 474 -0.79 9.52 -3.06
N TYR A 475 -1.86 9.87 -3.77
CA TYR A 475 -3.12 10.29 -3.15
C TYR A 475 -3.82 9.10 -2.49
N ILE A 476 -4.13 9.24 -1.21
CA ILE A 476 -4.84 8.24 -0.41
C ILE A 476 -6.22 8.76 -0.12
N GLU A 477 -7.27 7.97 -0.29
CA GLU A 477 -8.66 8.35 0.02
C GLU A 477 -8.73 9.01 1.42
N ASP A 478 -9.52 10.07 1.63
CA ASP A 478 -9.61 10.75 2.94
C ASP A 478 -10.61 10.04 3.89
N GLN A 479 -10.77 10.49 5.13
CA GLN A 479 -11.73 9.82 6.05
C GLN A 479 -13.20 10.20 5.82
N PHE A 480 -13.52 11.04 4.83
CA PHE A 480 -14.90 11.29 4.42
C PHE A 480 -15.39 10.21 3.46
N CYS A 481 -14.48 9.56 2.74
CA CYS A 481 -14.79 8.42 1.90
C CYS A 481 -15.55 7.33 2.69
N ASN A 482 -16.66 6.85 2.11
CA ASN A 482 -17.57 5.85 2.70
C ASN A 482 -18.26 6.23 4.03
N ARG A 483 -18.20 7.48 4.49
CA ARG A 483 -18.84 7.89 5.76
C ARG A 483 -20.34 7.58 5.82
N PHE A 484 -21.05 7.80 4.72
CA PHE A 484 -22.50 7.61 4.66
C PHE A 484 -22.87 6.12 4.58
N ALA A 485 -22.08 5.34 3.84
CA ALA A 485 -22.22 3.90 3.78
C ALA A 485 -21.99 3.27 5.17
N ALA A 486 -20.98 3.73 5.92
CA ALA A 486 -20.73 3.26 7.27
C ALA A 486 -21.85 3.61 8.27
N VAL A 487 -22.44 4.81 8.17
CA VAL A 487 -23.64 5.16 8.96
C VAL A 487 -24.82 4.27 8.58
N ALA A 488 -25.10 4.10 7.28
CA ALA A 488 -26.17 3.23 6.78
C ALA A 488 -25.98 1.76 7.19
N ALA A 489 -24.75 1.34 7.43
CA ALA A 489 -24.36 0.01 7.89
C ALA A 489 -24.33 -0.13 9.42
N GLY A 490 -24.81 0.87 10.17
CA GLY A 490 -24.89 0.81 11.63
C GLY A 490 -23.54 0.84 12.37
N LEU A 491 -22.44 1.18 11.68
CA LEU A 491 -21.10 1.17 12.30
C LEU A 491 -20.87 2.34 13.26
N GLY A 492 -21.61 3.44 13.10
CA GLY A 492 -21.46 4.62 13.92
C GLY A 492 -22.39 5.75 13.49
N VAL A 493 -22.15 6.93 14.03
CA VAL A 493 -22.92 8.15 13.74
C VAL A 493 -22.05 9.24 13.16
N ILE A 494 -22.66 10.23 12.51
CA ILE A 494 -21.90 11.34 11.93
C ILE A 494 -21.55 12.38 13.03
N SER A 495 -20.29 12.78 13.07
CA SER A 495 -19.84 13.95 13.84
C SER A 495 -20.21 15.24 13.12
N ARG A 496 -20.14 16.37 13.83
CA ARG A 496 -20.34 17.70 13.27
C ARG A 496 -19.38 18.02 12.12
N ALA A 497 -18.16 17.49 12.16
CA ALA A 497 -17.16 17.58 11.08
C ALA A 497 -17.49 16.66 9.88
N GLY A 498 -18.56 15.88 9.92
CA GLY A 498 -18.91 14.96 8.84
C GLY A 498 -18.08 13.67 8.81
N ARG A 499 -17.47 13.24 9.93
CA ARG A 499 -16.75 11.95 10.04
C ARG A 499 -17.54 10.94 10.89
N VAL A 500 -17.37 9.64 10.66
CA VAL A 500 -18.11 8.62 11.42
C VAL A 500 -17.45 8.38 12.77
N VAL A 501 -18.23 8.55 13.83
CA VAL A 501 -17.90 8.21 15.21
C VAL A 501 -18.40 6.79 15.48
N THR A 502 -17.47 5.86 15.65
CA THR A 502 -17.73 4.48 16.04
C THR A 502 -17.57 4.33 17.55
N ARG A 503 -18.26 3.35 18.14
CA ARG A 503 -18.17 3.05 19.57
C ARG A 503 -16.75 2.72 20.02
N ASP A 504 -16.04 1.90 19.26
CA ASP A 504 -14.75 1.33 19.70
C ASP A 504 -13.55 2.23 19.36
N PHE A 505 -13.62 2.97 18.25
CA PHE A 505 -12.46 3.70 17.72
C PHE A 505 -12.69 5.21 17.59
N GLY A 506 -13.88 5.73 17.92
CA GLY A 506 -14.22 7.14 17.71
C GLY A 506 -14.15 7.45 16.21
N ILE A 507 -13.29 8.39 15.79
CA ILE A 507 -13.08 8.68 14.36
C ILE A 507 -11.77 8.07 13.79
N ARG A 508 -11.06 7.25 14.58
CA ARG A 508 -9.77 6.64 14.20
C ARG A 508 -9.95 5.42 13.29
N GLN A 509 -10.63 5.56 12.16
CA GLN A 509 -10.80 4.44 11.22
C GLN A 509 -11.07 4.92 9.79
N ARG A 510 -10.89 4.01 8.84
CA ARG A 510 -11.28 4.15 7.43
C ARG A 510 -12.22 3.03 7.04
N PHE A 511 -13.00 3.25 5.99
CA PHE A 511 -13.98 2.29 5.51
C PHE A 511 -13.79 1.93 4.05
N ILE A 512 -13.99 0.66 3.71
CA ILE A 512 -14.14 0.17 2.34
C ILE A 512 -15.53 -0.44 2.22
N ALA A 513 -16.23 -0.14 1.13
CA ALA A 513 -17.55 -0.68 0.83
C ALA A 513 -17.45 -1.79 -0.21
N ILE A 514 -18.21 -2.86 -0.01
CA ILE A 514 -18.38 -3.98 -0.92
C ILE A 514 -19.87 -4.05 -1.27
N VAL A 515 -20.20 -3.75 -2.52
CA VAL A 515 -21.56 -3.80 -3.05
C VAL A 515 -21.83 -5.18 -3.62
N THR A 516 -23.00 -5.75 -3.36
CA THR A 516 -23.36 -7.09 -3.86
C THR A 516 -24.85 -7.24 -4.13
N ASP A 517 -25.19 -8.15 -5.04
CA ASP A 517 -26.56 -8.63 -5.28
C ASP A 517 -27.03 -9.66 -4.22
N ALA A 518 -26.14 -10.10 -3.32
CA ALA A 518 -26.52 -10.92 -2.18
C ALA A 518 -27.49 -10.17 -1.25
N VAL A 519 -28.56 -10.85 -0.85
CA VAL A 519 -29.48 -10.35 0.18
C VAL A 519 -28.87 -10.64 1.54
N LEU A 520 -28.44 -9.60 2.23
CA LEU A 520 -27.85 -9.65 3.57
C LEU A 520 -28.76 -8.89 4.54
N THR A 521 -28.78 -9.31 5.80
CA THR A 521 -29.56 -8.64 6.84
C THR A 521 -28.89 -7.32 7.23
N PRO A 522 -29.53 -6.15 7.00
CA PRO A 522 -28.96 -4.87 7.39
C PRO A 522 -28.83 -4.76 8.91
N ASP A 523 -27.74 -4.14 9.38
CA ASP A 523 -27.53 -3.90 10.80
C ASP A 523 -28.45 -2.80 11.32
N ALA A 524 -28.77 -2.85 12.61
CA ALA A 524 -29.50 -1.75 13.25
C ALA A 524 -28.64 -0.47 13.24
N LEU A 525 -29.26 0.67 12.93
CA LEU A 525 -28.60 1.98 13.03
C LEU A 525 -28.26 2.28 14.50
N GLN A 526 -27.14 2.95 14.73
CA GLN A 526 -26.76 3.34 16.10
C GLN A 526 -27.65 4.48 16.62
N ALA A 527 -28.31 4.24 17.76
CA ALA A 527 -29.12 5.25 18.43
C ALA A 527 -28.28 6.37 19.11
N ALA A 528 -27.00 6.11 19.37
CA ALA A 528 -26.12 7.03 20.10
C ALA A 528 -25.72 8.22 19.22
N LYS A 529 -25.94 9.46 19.66
CA LYS A 529 -25.51 10.66 18.92
C LYS A 529 -24.05 10.99 19.22
N ALA A 530 -23.43 11.82 18.37
CA ALA A 530 -22.09 12.35 18.61
C ALA A 530 -22.10 13.43 19.72
N GLU A 531 -22.38 13.04 20.96
CA GLU A 531 -22.61 13.93 22.11
C GLU A 531 -21.46 14.91 22.38
N LEU A 532 -20.18 14.48 22.28
CA LEU A 532 -19.03 15.37 22.46
C LEU A 532 -18.99 16.54 21.47
N CYS A 533 -19.65 16.43 20.31
CA CYS A 533 -19.71 17.56 19.36
C CYS A 533 -20.45 18.76 19.96
N LYS A 534 -21.42 18.54 20.86
CA LYS A 534 -22.22 19.63 21.46
C LYS A 534 -21.42 20.48 22.46
N SER A 535 -20.36 19.91 23.05
CA SER A 535 -19.60 20.55 24.13
C SER A 535 -18.14 20.84 23.77
N CYS A 536 -17.65 20.39 22.61
CA CYS A 536 -16.24 20.59 22.24
C CYS A 536 -15.91 22.01 21.74
N GLY A 537 -16.90 22.85 21.43
CA GLY A 537 -16.64 24.21 20.91
C GLY A 537 -16.11 24.23 19.47
N ASP A 538 -16.51 23.27 18.64
CA ASP A 538 -16.18 23.20 17.22
C ASP A 538 -14.67 23.17 16.89
N LEU A 539 -13.86 22.52 17.75
CA LEU A 539 -12.40 22.38 17.57
C LEU A 539 -12.00 21.99 16.15
N CYS A 540 -12.74 21.08 15.52
CA CYS A 540 -12.48 20.63 14.16
C CYS A 540 -12.60 21.74 13.10
N ALA A 541 -13.56 22.65 13.27
CA ALA A 541 -13.75 23.78 12.38
C ALA A 541 -12.71 24.86 12.66
N ASN A 542 -12.49 25.19 13.94
CA ASN A 542 -11.54 26.21 14.38
C ASN A 542 -10.08 25.87 14.05
N ALA A 543 -9.74 24.58 13.98
CA ALA A 543 -8.39 24.13 13.61
C ALA A 543 -8.20 23.95 12.09
N CYS A 544 -9.21 24.25 11.26
CA CYS A 544 -9.09 24.07 9.83
C CYS A 544 -8.23 25.19 9.22
N PRO A 545 -7.07 24.88 8.63
CA PRO A 545 -6.13 25.91 8.18
C PRO A 545 -6.56 26.63 6.88
N THR A 546 -7.73 26.29 6.33
CA THR A 546 -8.26 26.84 5.07
C THR A 546 -9.71 27.28 5.18
N ASP A 547 -10.26 27.33 6.40
CA ASP A 547 -11.67 27.64 6.67
C ASP A 547 -12.64 26.83 5.81
N ALA A 548 -12.34 25.54 5.63
CA ALA A 548 -13.13 24.67 4.76
C ALA A 548 -14.50 24.30 5.35
N PHE A 549 -14.72 24.48 6.65
CA PHE A 549 -16.01 24.23 7.28
C PHE A 549 -16.86 25.50 7.22
N GLY A 550 -17.95 25.45 6.45
CA GLY A 550 -18.94 26.53 6.38
C GLY A 550 -19.91 26.52 7.56
N SER A 551 -20.75 27.56 7.65
CA SER A 551 -21.80 27.69 8.65
C SER A 551 -23.08 26.90 8.33
N GLU A 552 -23.27 26.49 7.08
CA GLU A 552 -24.42 25.69 6.65
C GLU A 552 -24.37 24.29 7.28
N VAL A 553 -25.48 23.88 7.92
CA VAL A 553 -25.67 22.51 8.42
C VAL A 553 -26.46 21.71 7.40
N LEU A 554 -25.83 20.67 6.86
CA LEU A 554 -26.49 19.68 6.01
C LEU A 554 -27.16 18.60 6.86
N ARG A 555 -28.27 18.09 6.36
CA ARG A 555 -29.08 17.05 7.02
C ARG A 555 -29.41 15.93 6.04
N PHE A 556 -29.45 14.71 6.54
CA PHE A 556 -30.03 13.57 5.85
C PHE A 556 -30.68 12.63 6.86
N GLN A 557 -31.61 11.81 6.38
CA GLN A 557 -32.31 10.81 7.17
C GLN A 557 -32.02 9.40 6.67
N CYS A 558 -31.99 8.45 7.60
CA CYS A 558 -31.96 7.01 7.32
C CYS A 558 -32.88 6.32 8.33
N GLU A 559 -33.91 5.62 7.86
CA GLU A 559 -34.90 4.91 8.70
C GLU A 559 -35.46 5.77 9.86
N GLY A 560 -35.84 7.01 9.55
CA GLY A 560 -36.39 7.97 10.53
C GLY A 560 -35.37 8.62 11.47
N GLN A 561 -34.11 8.20 11.45
CA GLN A 561 -33.04 8.87 12.20
C GLN A 561 -32.45 10.02 11.38
N THR A 562 -32.33 11.20 11.99
CA THR A 562 -31.75 12.40 11.36
C THR A 562 -30.29 12.57 11.77
N TYR A 563 -29.45 12.82 10.76
CA TYR A 563 -28.02 13.06 10.89
C TYR A 563 -27.68 14.46 10.38
N GLU A 564 -26.78 15.14 11.07
CA GLU A 564 -26.42 16.53 10.77
C GLU A 564 -24.90 16.72 10.77
N TYR A 565 -24.37 17.51 9.83
CA TYR A 565 -22.96 17.86 9.76
C TYR A 565 -22.76 19.19 9.04
N LEU A 566 -21.61 19.83 9.26
CA LEU A 566 -21.26 21.09 8.59
C LEU A 566 -20.95 20.87 7.12
N ARG A 567 -21.42 21.79 6.27
CA ARG A 567 -21.02 21.86 4.86
C ARG A 567 -19.51 22.07 4.78
N ILE A 568 -18.85 21.25 3.96
CA ILE A 568 -17.41 21.35 3.72
C ILE A 568 -17.19 21.88 2.30
N ASP A 569 -16.46 22.98 2.17
CA ASP A 569 -15.91 23.42 0.89
C ASP A 569 -14.80 22.45 0.48
N ASN A 570 -15.08 21.63 -0.54
CA ASN A 570 -14.17 20.60 -1.00
C ASN A 570 -12.89 21.19 -1.61
N LYS A 571 -12.94 22.36 -2.25
CA LYS A 571 -11.76 22.99 -2.85
C LYS A 571 -10.82 23.49 -1.76
N ARG A 572 -11.35 24.16 -0.73
CA ARG A 572 -10.58 24.60 0.45
C ARG A 572 -10.02 23.43 1.23
N CYS A 573 -10.80 22.37 1.40
CA CYS A 573 -10.35 21.17 2.10
C CYS A 573 -9.21 20.48 1.34
N ASP A 574 -9.34 20.31 0.02
CA ASP A 574 -8.32 19.71 -0.84
C ASP A 574 -7.05 20.56 -0.92
N TRP A 575 -7.15 21.89 -0.89
CA TRP A 575 -6.00 22.79 -0.80
C TRP A 575 -5.06 22.42 0.35
N SER A 576 -5.63 22.16 1.53
CA SER A 576 -4.86 21.70 2.70
C SER A 576 -4.47 20.23 2.61
N LYS A 577 -5.45 19.31 2.56
CA LYS A 577 -5.16 17.88 2.78
C LYS A 577 -4.65 17.18 1.52
N ARG A 578 -5.16 17.52 0.33
CA ARG A 578 -4.86 16.83 -0.95
C ARG A 578 -3.59 17.38 -1.56
N TYR A 579 -3.40 18.69 -1.50
CA TYR A 579 -2.30 19.38 -2.16
C TYR A 579 -1.19 19.85 -1.21
N ALA A 580 -1.38 19.70 0.11
CA ALA A 580 -0.39 20.03 1.14
C ALA A 580 0.19 21.45 0.98
N LEU A 581 -0.66 22.42 0.62
CA LEU A 581 -0.24 23.79 0.31
C LEU A 581 -0.10 24.67 1.56
N VAL A 582 -0.73 24.30 2.68
CA VAL A 582 -0.64 25.03 3.95
C VAL A 582 0.25 24.25 4.92
N GLY A 583 1.14 24.93 5.65
CA GLY A 583 2.12 24.31 6.54
C GLY A 583 1.46 23.46 7.62
N ASP A 584 0.38 23.97 8.21
CA ASP A 584 -0.42 23.32 9.25
C ASP A 584 -1.18 22.08 8.77
N SER A 585 -1.23 21.81 7.46
CA SER A 585 -1.76 20.54 6.94
C SER A 585 -1.05 19.31 7.53
N GLY A 586 0.19 19.48 8.00
CA GLY A 586 1.09 18.42 8.45
C GLY A 586 2.48 18.56 7.82
N PHE A 587 2.59 19.27 6.70
CA PHE A 587 3.80 19.26 5.90
C PHE A 587 4.96 20.07 6.50
N LYS A 588 4.65 21.10 7.31
CA LYS A 588 5.68 21.87 8.05
C LYS A 588 6.49 21.01 9.01
N PHE A 589 5.89 19.95 9.58
CA PHE A 589 6.56 19.02 10.49
C PHE A 589 7.56 18.10 9.79
N LEU A 590 7.58 18.08 8.45
CA LEU A 590 8.67 17.50 7.65
C LEU A 590 9.69 18.55 7.19
N GLY A 591 9.66 19.75 7.78
CA GLY A 591 10.52 20.88 7.44
C GLY A 591 10.17 21.53 6.10
N SER A 592 8.93 21.41 5.61
CA SER A 592 8.48 22.23 4.49
C SER A 592 8.26 23.67 4.96
N VAL A 593 8.72 24.64 4.17
CA VAL A 593 8.51 26.08 4.45
C VAL A 593 7.31 26.66 3.68
N LEU A 594 6.64 25.85 2.85
CA LEU A 594 5.47 26.30 2.10
C LEU A 594 4.28 26.48 3.05
N ASP A 595 3.67 27.66 2.98
CA ASP A 595 2.48 28.00 3.73
C ASP A 595 1.59 28.96 2.92
N GLU A 596 0.89 28.41 1.94
CA GLU A 596 0.03 29.14 1.01
C GLU A 596 -1.43 28.93 1.39
N ALA A 597 -2.05 29.87 2.10
CA ALA A 597 -3.49 29.83 2.38
C ALA A 597 -4.31 30.24 1.14
N PRO A 598 -5.50 29.65 0.91
CA PRO A 598 -6.34 30.02 -0.22
C PRO A 598 -7.11 31.33 0.03
N GLU A 599 -6.99 32.28 -0.90
CA GLU A 599 -7.73 33.54 -0.88
C GLU A 599 -8.95 33.55 -1.83
N GLY A 600 -10.11 33.89 -1.28
CA GLY A 600 -11.37 33.98 -2.02
C GLY A 600 -11.83 32.64 -2.63
N GLU A 601 -12.47 32.72 -3.79
CA GLU A 601 -12.87 31.55 -4.59
C GLU A 601 -11.65 30.85 -5.20
N ILE A 602 -11.65 29.51 -5.19
CA ILE A 602 -10.58 28.69 -5.73
C ILE A 602 -10.98 28.20 -7.14
N ASP A 603 -10.12 28.49 -8.12
CA ASP A 603 -10.21 28.03 -9.50
C ASP A 603 -8.94 27.26 -9.92
N ALA A 604 -8.93 26.79 -11.17
CA ALA A 604 -7.81 26.02 -11.72
C ALA A 604 -6.50 26.81 -11.80
N GLU A 605 -6.56 28.11 -12.09
CA GLU A 605 -5.38 28.96 -12.26
C GLU A 605 -4.70 29.23 -10.91
N LYS A 606 -5.48 29.60 -9.89
CA LYS A 606 -4.97 29.79 -8.52
C LYS A 606 -4.35 28.52 -7.97
N LEU A 607 -5.00 27.38 -8.17
CA LEU A 607 -4.47 26.09 -7.74
C LEU A 607 -3.15 25.77 -8.45
N ALA A 608 -3.07 25.96 -9.77
CA ALA A 608 -1.84 25.73 -10.53
C ALA A 608 -0.70 26.66 -10.07
N ALA A 609 -0.99 27.93 -9.81
CA ALA A 609 -0.01 28.90 -9.31
C ALA A 609 0.52 28.51 -7.92
N ALA A 610 -0.36 28.09 -7.01
CA ALA A 610 0.03 27.65 -5.67
C ALA A 610 0.87 26.37 -5.70
N LEU A 611 0.50 25.38 -6.53
CA LEU A 611 1.26 24.13 -6.66
C LEU A 611 2.70 24.36 -7.14
N LYS A 612 2.93 25.36 -8.00
CA LYS A 612 4.28 25.73 -8.47
C LYS A 612 5.20 26.28 -7.37
N LYS A 613 4.66 26.67 -6.21
CA LYS A 613 5.42 27.16 -5.05
C LYS A 613 6.05 26.05 -4.20
N HIS A 614 5.66 24.79 -4.42
CA HIS A 614 6.26 23.65 -3.73
C HIS A 614 7.77 23.53 -4.02
N ASP A 615 8.53 23.15 -2.98
CA ASP A 615 9.94 22.80 -3.15
C ASP A 615 10.09 21.57 -4.08
N PRO A 616 10.98 21.64 -5.11
CA PRO A 616 11.18 20.55 -6.06
C PRO A 616 11.53 19.19 -5.45
N ILE A 617 12.20 19.14 -4.29
CA ILE A 617 12.58 17.88 -3.65
C ILE A 617 11.42 17.38 -2.77
N LYS A 618 10.90 18.24 -1.88
CA LYS A 618 9.91 17.85 -0.88
C LYS A 618 8.55 17.53 -1.48
N LYS A 619 8.18 18.10 -2.63
CA LYS A 619 6.85 17.87 -3.24
C LYS A 619 6.52 16.41 -3.54
N TYR A 620 7.52 15.53 -3.61
CA TYR A 620 7.38 14.09 -3.82
C TYR A 620 7.21 13.28 -2.53
N ARG A 621 7.34 13.94 -1.37
CA ARG A 621 7.11 13.34 -0.05
C ARG A 621 6.12 14.19 0.77
N PRO A 622 4.97 14.57 0.20
CA PRO A 622 4.02 15.41 0.92
C PRO A 622 3.39 14.61 2.06
N VAL A 623 3.10 15.27 3.18
CA VAL A 623 2.38 14.68 4.30
C VAL A 623 1.28 15.62 4.75
N ALA A 624 0.05 15.08 4.76
CA ALA A 624 -1.10 15.72 5.37
C ALA A 624 -1.61 14.86 6.56
N CYS A 625 -1.84 15.51 7.69
CA CYS A 625 -2.30 14.91 8.94
C CYS A 625 -3.69 15.37 9.37
N GLU A 626 -4.42 16.08 8.50
CA GLU A 626 -5.82 16.50 8.72
C GLU A 626 -6.04 17.10 10.12
N PRO A 627 -5.65 18.35 10.40
CA PRO A 627 -5.70 18.95 11.74
C PRO A 627 -7.04 18.79 12.46
N CYS A 628 -8.15 18.89 11.72
CA CYS A 628 -9.50 18.68 12.22
C CYS A 628 -9.77 17.28 12.79
N VAL A 629 -9.01 16.25 12.39
CA VAL A 629 -8.99 14.91 13.02
C VAL A 629 -8.25 14.98 14.34
N LEU A 630 -7.04 15.55 14.33
CA LEU A 630 -6.13 15.50 15.48
C LEU A 630 -6.66 16.27 16.69
N VAL A 631 -7.41 17.34 16.47
CA VAL A 631 -8.05 18.10 17.55
C VAL A 631 -9.41 17.54 17.98
N CYS A 632 -9.91 16.49 17.32
CA CYS A 632 -11.20 15.91 17.66
C CYS A 632 -11.10 15.06 18.94
N PRO A 633 -11.95 15.29 19.95
CA PRO A 633 -11.99 14.46 21.17
C PRO A 633 -12.28 12.97 20.89
N TYR A 634 -12.95 12.65 19.78
CA TYR A 634 -13.16 11.25 19.34
C TYR A 634 -11.91 10.63 18.73
N ALA A 635 -10.90 11.41 18.33
CA ALA A 635 -9.65 10.91 17.79
C ALA A 635 -8.61 10.69 18.89
N ARG A 636 -8.41 11.67 19.77
CA ARG A 636 -7.48 11.60 20.89
C ARG A 636 -7.91 12.53 22.02
N ALA A 637 -7.37 12.30 23.22
CA ALA A 637 -7.56 13.20 24.35
C ALA A 637 -7.04 14.61 23.98
N GLN A 638 -7.84 15.61 24.32
CA GLN A 638 -7.47 17.03 24.21
C GLN A 638 -6.96 17.49 25.57
N GLU A 639 -5.92 18.33 25.55
CA GLU A 639 -5.33 18.94 26.75
C GLU A 639 -6.09 20.18 27.19
#